data_AF-A0A1H6UET2-F1
#
_entry.id   AF-A0A1H6UET2-F1
#
_cell.length_a   1.000
_cell.length_b   1.000
_cell.length_c   1.000
_cell.angle_alpha   90.00
_cell.angle_beta   90.00
_cell.angle_gamma   90.00
#
_symmetry.space_group_name_H-M   'P 1'
#
loop_
_entity.id
_entity.type
_entity.pdbx_description
1 polymer ?
#
loop_
_entity_poly.entity_id
_entity_poly.type
_entity_poly.pdbx_seq_one_letter_code
_entity_poly.pdbx_strand_id
1 'polypeptide(L)'
;MKRLAKPLTSIKPSYDYVVVGSGYGGSIAASRMARSGQTVCLLEKGKEFLPGEFPDTLIKASGEMNFVGGKSVDLEKNGLYEFTMGSGINVFKGCGLGGTSLVNANVSIRPESRVMQDEAWPRALREDLKSFDTGVARAWSMLRPSPYPENKNGYPVLKKTEAMRKSAAHMAAPFRLLDINVNFEDQINQVGVHQPKCTNCGDCVTGCNIGAKNTTAMNYLPDAYFHGAEIFTEINVRYVKKVGAYWQVYFHPIGIGRDLFDAPLLFLQAKNVILGAGALGSTEILLRSAAMGLRLSKRLGQRFTGNGDVLGFGYNNDVRINGIGLGKKGTEAVAEVGPCITSIIDLRERESLEDGMTLEEGTIPGPIRGIMPKALIGFSRLVGRDTDRGFKDYFKEKWREIRSLFLGPFHGALARTQVYLVMTHDDGNGSLKMDEQGKLAINWQGVGKQEIFKKVNGEMYQATEALGGTKIPNPTWNQLMNYDLVTVHPLGGCAMGDNAALGVVDHKGQVFAGEEGEQLHEGLYVMDGAVIPRPVGTNPLLTISALAERSCQLIAEEKNYALTHDFTEMQKQGSGTSTPTGTGVQFTETMKGFIGWGETEDFEAGFARGKKQNTPFEFTLTIQTEDIDEFIANEEHPGSMLGSMETPALGDQALTACGGQFNLFVTENGSSRQKKMKYTAGLLHPDGNQYYFEGFKEIENDRVVDAWKDTTTLFIALYEGTHAGGKLLGKGKLVIKVADLLRQLRTVKAIHPQSTEDGLRAIASFGKFFTGNVYDTYFRIK
;
A
#
# COMPACT_ATOMS: atom_id res chain seq x y z
N MET A 1 -12.51 -14.14 5.95
CA MET A 1 -12.56 -12.73 5.54
C MET A 1 -12.71 -12.69 4.03
N LYS A 2 -13.57 -11.83 3.49
CA LYS A 2 -13.77 -11.66 2.04
C LYS A 2 -12.72 -10.69 1.50
N ARG A 3 -12.31 -10.89 0.23
CA ARG A 3 -11.53 -9.90 -0.52
C ARG A 3 -12.37 -8.66 -0.83
N LEU A 4 -11.79 -7.49 -0.63
CA LEU A 4 -12.41 -6.17 -0.83
C LEU A 4 -12.08 -5.59 -2.20
N ALA A 5 -10.92 -5.96 -2.77
CA ALA A 5 -10.48 -5.44 -4.06
C ALA A 5 -11.41 -5.91 -5.19
N LYS A 6 -11.78 -4.96 -6.07
CA LYS A 6 -12.54 -5.22 -7.30
C LYS A 6 -11.60 -5.50 -8.48
N PRO A 7 -12.10 -6.16 -9.54
CA PRO A 7 -11.36 -6.31 -10.79
C PRO A 7 -10.98 -4.95 -11.38
N LEU A 8 -9.75 -4.82 -11.86
CA LEU A 8 -9.19 -3.57 -12.40
C LEU A 8 -10.03 -3.00 -13.55
N THR A 9 -10.59 -3.87 -14.38
CA THR A 9 -11.45 -3.51 -15.52
C THR A 9 -12.77 -2.86 -15.11
N SER A 10 -13.18 -2.95 -13.84
CA SER A 10 -14.38 -2.30 -13.31
C SER A 10 -14.16 -0.84 -12.88
N ILE A 11 -12.94 -0.29 -13.02
CA ILE A 11 -12.66 1.13 -12.78
C ILE A 11 -13.55 2.00 -13.68
N LYS A 12 -14.22 2.96 -13.07
CA LYS A 12 -15.04 3.97 -13.73
C LYS A 12 -14.20 5.14 -14.21
N PRO A 13 -14.66 5.88 -15.23
CA PRO A 13 -13.93 7.03 -15.75
C PRO A 13 -13.90 8.22 -14.78
N SER A 14 -14.85 8.31 -13.84
CA SER A 14 -14.92 9.43 -12.89
C SER A 14 -15.51 9.05 -11.53
N TYR A 15 -15.06 9.76 -10.49
CA TYR A 15 -15.51 9.64 -9.09
C TYR A 15 -15.61 11.03 -8.41
N ASP A 16 -16.38 11.14 -7.33
CA ASP A 16 -16.37 12.34 -6.48
C ASP A 16 -15.05 12.43 -5.72
N TYR A 17 -14.56 11.29 -5.23
CA TYR A 17 -13.31 11.16 -4.49
C TYR A 17 -12.44 10.04 -5.03
N VAL A 18 -11.17 10.35 -5.26
CA VAL A 18 -10.11 9.34 -5.41
C VAL A 18 -9.18 9.42 -4.21
N VAL A 19 -9.02 8.30 -3.52
CA VAL A 19 -8.12 8.16 -2.38
C VAL A 19 -6.93 7.32 -2.79
N VAL A 20 -5.73 7.85 -2.63
CA VAL A 20 -4.49 7.19 -3.04
C VAL A 20 -3.79 6.61 -1.83
N GLY A 21 -3.69 5.28 -1.73
CA GLY A 21 -3.12 4.56 -0.60
C GLY A 21 -4.15 4.19 0.46
N SER A 22 -3.93 3.03 1.10
CA SER A 22 -4.89 2.40 2.03
C SER A 22 -4.40 2.29 3.48
N GLY A 23 -3.37 3.06 3.84
CA GLY A 23 -2.90 3.18 5.23
C GLY A 23 -3.91 3.90 6.14
N TYR A 24 -3.50 4.32 7.34
CA TYR A 24 -4.37 5.01 8.30
C TYR A 24 -5.14 6.18 7.67
N GLY A 25 -4.43 7.17 7.13
CA GLY A 25 -5.03 8.33 6.47
C GLY A 25 -6.01 8.00 5.35
N GLY A 26 -5.56 7.21 4.37
CA GLY A 26 -6.37 6.86 3.21
C GLY A 26 -7.57 5.96 3.52
N SER A 27 -7.43 4.97 4.39
CA SER A 27 -8.57 4.12 4.78
C SER A 27 -9.65 4.89 5.55
N ILE A 28 -9.25 5.81 6.43
CA ILE A 28 -10.16 6.72 7.13
C ILE A 28 -10.87 7.61 6.12
N ALA A 29 -10.12 8.27 5.21
CA ALA A 29 -10.70 9.12 4.19
C ALA A 29 -11.71 8.38 3.32
N ALA A 30 -11.38 7.18 2.83
CA ALA A 30 -12.29 6.38 2.02
C ALA A 30 -13.57 6.00 2.79
N SER A 31 -13.43 5.59 4.05
CA SER A 31 -14.56 5.27 4.93
C SER A 31 -15.48 6.47 5.14
N ARG A 32 -14.93 7.63 5.52
CA ARG A 32 -15.73 8.82 5.82
C ARG A 32 -16.38 9.42 4.57
N MET A 33 -15.65 9.47 3.44
CA MET A 33 -16.24 9.98 2.20
C MET A 33 -17.34 9.05 1.65
N ALA A 34 -17.16 7.72 1.74
CA ALA A 34 -18.20 6.76 1.34
C ALA A 34 -19.44 6.85 2.24
N ARG A 35 -19.26 6.95 3.57
CA ARG A 35 -20.34 7.19 4.54
C ARG A 35 -21.13 8.45 4.27
N SER A 36 -20.48 9.46 3.69
CA SER A 36 -21.15 10.70 3.28
C SER A 36 -21.89 10.61 1.92
N GLY A 37 -22.07 9.40 1.39
CA GLY A 37 -22.82 9.14 0.16
C GLY A 37 -22.06 9.50 -1.13
N GLN A 38 -20.76 9.76 -1.04
CA GLN A 38 -19.94 10.12 -2.20
C GLN A 38 -19.48 8.87 -2.95
N THR A 39 -19.28 9.00 -4.27
CA THR A 39 -18.62 7.95 -5.04
C THR A 39 -17.11 7.96 -4.77
N VAL A 40 -16.58 6.87 -4.21
CA VAL A 40 -15.17 6.78 -3.78
C VAL A 40 -14.44 5.67 -4.53
N CYS A 41 -13.27 6.00 -5.08
CA CYS A 41 -12.29 5.06 -5.61
C CYS A 41 -11.03 5.09 -4.75
N LEU A 42 -10.66 3.96 -4.14
CA LEU A 42 -9.39 3.79 -3.43
C LEU A 42 -8.41 3.02 -4.31
N LEU A 43 -7.24 3.60 -4.54
CA LEU A 43 -6.14 3.01 -5.32
C LEU A 43 -4.99 2.64 -4.38
N GLU A 44 -4.69 1.36 -4.25
CA GLU A 44 -3.59 0.83 -3.45
C GLU A 44 -2.48 0.26 -4.34
N LYS A 45 -1.22 0.62 -4.05
CA LYS A 45 -0.05 0.11 -4.78
C LYS A 45 0.16 -1.38 -4.52
N GLY A 46 0.09 -1.81 -3.26
CA GLY A 46 0.38 -3.20 -2.88
C GLY A 46 -0.78 -4.17 -3.15
N LYS A 47 -0.55 -5.44 -2.82
CA LYS A 47 -1.54 -6.53 -2.91
C LYS A 47 -2.50 -6.53 -1.72
N GLU A 48 -3.62 -7.20 -1.86
CA GLU A 48 -4.49 -7.55 -0.73
C GLU A 48 -4.05 -8.88 -0.09
N PHE A 49 -3.68 -8.83 1.19
CA PHE A 49 -3.30 -10.00 1.99
C PHE A 49 -4.38 -10.32 3.02
N LEU A 50 -4.88 -11.55 3.00
CA LEU A 50 -5.78 -12.07 4.04
C LEU A 50 -5.00 -12.82 5.13
N PRO A 51 -5.53 -12.94 6.36
CA PRO A 51 -4.96 -13.84 7.36
C PRO A 51 -4.78 -15.26 6.78
N GLY A 52 -3.57 -15.80 6.92
CA GLY A 52 -3.15 -17.06 6.30
C GLY A 52 -2.21 -16.87 5.10
N GLU A 53 -2.28 -15.71 4.44
CA GLU A 53 -1.47 -15.39 3.26
C GLU A 53 -0.17 -14.64 3.59
N PHE A 54 -0.06 -14.07 4.81
CA PHE A 54 1.14 -13.34 5.20
C PHE A 54 2.37 -14.27 5.27
N PRO A 55 3.58 -13.77 4.95
CA PRO A 55 4.80 -14.57 5.00
C PRO A 55 5.07 -15.20 6.37
N ASP A 56 5.07 -16.52 6.44
CA ASP A 56 5.30 -17.32 7.65
C ASP A 56 6.70 -17.96 7.73
N THR A 57 7.52 -17.73 6.70
CA THR A 57 8.89 -18.25 6.57
C THR A 57 9.81 -17.20 5.97
N LEU A 58 11.13 -17.35 6.19
CA LEU A 58 12.14 -16.43 5.65
C LEU A 58 12.11 -16.32 4.13
N ILE A 59 11.91 -17.44 3.43
CA ILE A 59 11.90 -17.49 1.96
C ILE A 59 10.73 -16.67 1.42
N LYS A 60 9.52 -16.87 1.97
CA LYS A 60 8.35 -16.08 1.60
C LYS A 60 8.55 -14.60 1.93
N ALA A 61 9.07 -14.29 3.12
CA ALA A 61 9.29 -12.90 3.54
C ALA A 61 10.31 -12.17 2.64
N SER A 62 11.34 -12.89 2.19
CA SER A 62 12.33 -12.35 1.24
C SER A 62 11.74 -12.16 -0.16
N GLY A 63 10.80 -13.01 -0.58
CA GLY A 63 10.04 -12.85 -1.83
C GLY A 63 9.19 -11.58 -1.83
N GLU A 64 8.60 -11.26 -0.67
CA GLU A 64 7.78 -10.07 -0.46
C GLU A 64 8.58 -8.79 -0.11
N MET A 65 9.91 -8.80 -0.18
CA MET A 65 10.75 -7.63 0.08
C MET A 65 11.07 -6.85 -1.19
N ASN A 66 10.72 -5.56 -1.21
CA ASN A 66 11.13 -4.60 -2.23
C ASN A 66 12.22 -3.68 -1.68
N PHE A 67 13.32 -3.58 -2.42
CA PHE A 67 14.38 -2.61 -2.11
C PHE A 67 14.27 -1.43 -3.06
N VAL A 68 14.08 -0.24 -2.49
CA VAL A 68 14.02 1.02 -3.24
C VAL A 68 15.36 1.73 -3.03
N GLY A 69 16.25 1.58 -4.00
CA GLY A 69 17.61 2.13 -4.01
C GLY A 69 18.52 1.40 -5.02
N GLY A 70 19.46 2.11 -5.66
CA GLY A 70 20.40 1.53 -6.65
C GLY A 70 19.96 1.61 -8.13
N LYS A 71 20.67 0.90 -9.02
CA LYS A 71 20.56 1.01 -10.50
C LYS A 71 19.27 0.49 -11.14
N SER A 72 18.36 -0.15 -10.39
CA SER A 72 17.09 -0.67 -10.93
C SER A 72 15.97 -0.59 -9.89
N VAL A 73 14.80 -0.09 -10.28
CA VAL A 73 13.54 -0.38 -9.58
C VAL A 73 12.78 -1.28 -10.54
N ASP A 74 12.63 -2.55 -10.17
CA ASP A 74 11.78 -3.47 -10.91
C ASP A 74 10.32 -3.09 -10.60
N LEU A 75 9.65 -2.43 -11.57
CA LEU A 75 8.27 -1.98 -11.42
C LEU A 75 7.29 -3.15 -11.31
N GLU A 76 7.69 -4.35 -11.75
CA GLU A 76 6.90 -5.59 -11.65
C GLU A 76 7.00 -6.22 -10.25
N LYS A 77 7.98 -5.83 -9.43
CA LYS A 77 8.12 -6.37 -8.08
C LYS A 77 7.28 -5.57 -7.07
N ASN A 78 6.19 -6.18 -6.63
CA ASN A 78 5.24 -5.60 -5.68
C ASN A 78 5.04 -6.49 -4.44
N GLY A 79 6.02 -6.45 -3.55
CA GLY A 79 5.99 -7.16 -2.26
C GLY A 79 5.35 -6.39 -1.09
N LEU A 80 4.99 -7.11 -0.02
CA LEU A 80 4.45 -6.56 1.23
C LEU A 80 5.36 -5.56 1.95
N TYR A 81 6.68 -5.74 1.87
CA TYR A 81 7.65 -4.93 2.59
C TYR A 81 8.40 -4.01 1.63
N GLU A 82 8.55 -2.74 1.97
CA GLU A 82 9.35 -1.80 1.21
C GLU A 82 10.45 -1.21 2.10
N PHE A 83 11.70 -1.41 1.67
CA PHE A 83 12.89 -0.85 2.29
C PHE A 83 13.52 0.18 1.37
N THR A 84 13.40 1.45 1.73
CA THR A 84 13.99 2.58 0.99
C THR A 84 15.33 2.96 1.58
N MET A 85 16.38 2.91 0.76
CA MET A 85 17.71 3.33 1.15
C MET A 85 17.88 4.83 0.95
N GLY A 86 18.30 5.53 1.99
CA GLY A 86 18.51 6.98 1.95
C GLY A 86 19.93 7.38 2.34
N SER A 87 20.26 8.66 2.19
CA SER A 87 21.51 9.22 2.71
C SER A 87 21.31 9.64 4.17
N GLY A 88 21.87 8.88 5.11
CA GLY A 88 21.78 9.12 6.56
C GLY A 88 20.66 8.34 7.27
N ILE A 89 19.55 8.05 6.60
CA ILE A 89 18.44 7.28 7.16
C ILE A 89 17.76 6.41 6.11
N ASN A 90 17.39 5.20 6.51
CA ASN A 90 16.63 4.23 5.72
C ASN A 90 15.21 4.12 6.26
N VAL A 91 14.25 3.77 5.40
CA VAL A 91 12.84 3.67 5.77
C VAL A 91 12.33 2.27 5.50
N PHE A 92 11.67 1.67 6.48
CA PHE A 92 10.93 0.41 6.32
C PHE A 92 9.43 0.65 6.50
N LYS A 93 8.62 0.20 5.55
CA LYS A 93 7.16 0.33 5.60
C LYS A 93 6.45 -0.85 4.94
N GLY A 94 5.16 -0.99 5.23
CA GLY A 94 4.27 -1.95 4.56
C GLY A 94 3.65 -1.40 3.29
N CYS A 95 3.50 -2.24 2.27
CA CYS A 95 2.88 -1.98 0.97
C CYS A 95 1.83 -3.06 0.67
N GLY A 96 0.55 -2.73 0.78
CA GLY A 96 -0.55 -3.67 0.69
C GLY A 96 -1.86 -3.03 1.12
N LEU A 97 -2.99 -3.68 0.87
CA LEU A 97 -4.31 -3.17 1.24
C LEU A 97 -4.45 -3.11 2.78
N GLY A 98 -4.26 -1.91 3.34
CA GLY A 98 -4.12 -1.62 4.77
C GLY A 98 -2.82 -0.88 5.13
N GLY A 99 -1.90 -0.74 4.18
CA GLY A 99 -0.59 -0.11 4.32
C GLY A 99 0.24 -0.67 5.47
N THR A 100 0.93 0.21 6.19
CA THR A 100 1.80 -0.19 7.31
C THR A 100 1.03 -0.72 8.53
N SER A 101 -0.30 -0.57 8.60
CA SER A 101 -1.10 -1.22 9.63
C SER A 101 -0.98 -2.76 9.57
N LEU A 102 -0.68 -3.32 8.39
CA LEU A 102 -0.47 -4.76 8.22
C LEU A 102 0.77 -5.25 8.97
N VAL A 103 1.83 -4.43 9.05
CA VAL A 103 3.18 -4.85 9.50
C VAL A 103 3.74 -4.02 10.67
N ASN A 104 2.98 -3.11 11.25
CA ASN A 104 3.40 -2.39 12.48
C ASN A 104 3.19 -3.22 13.77
N ALA A 105 3.52 -2.62 14.91
CA ALA A 105 3.44 -3.25 16.22
C ALA A 105 2.15 -2.96 17.02
N ASN A 106 1.14 -2.31 16.41
CA ASN A 106 -0.19 -2.01 17.00
C ASN A 106 -0.28 -0.96 18.11
N VAL A 107 0.77 -0.20 18.38
CA VAL A 107 0.79 0.69 19.55
C VAL A 107 -0.02 1.97 19.32
N SER A 108 -1.02 2.19 20.16
CA SER A 108 -1.81 3.43 20.19
C SER A 108 -1.44 4.26 21.40
N ILE A 109 -0.66 5.32 21.19
CA ILE A 109 -0.28 6.26 22.24
C ILE A 109 -0.73 7.66 21.84
N ARG A 110 -1.34 8.38 22.79
CA ARG A 110 -1.62 9.80 22.63
C ARG A 110 -0.31 10.59 22.65
N PRO A 111 -0.08 11.50 21.68
CA PRO A 111 1.08 12.37 21.74
C PRO A 111 1.03 13.23 23.00
N GLU A 112 2.20 13.66 23.48
CA GLU A 112 2.26 14.63 24.57
C GLU A 112 1.60 15.95 24.14
N SER A 113 0.90 16.63 25.05
CA SER A 113 0.20 17.88 24.73
C SER A 113 1.14 18.95 24.17
N ARG A 114 2.37 19.06 24.70
CA ARG A 114 3.41 19.98 24.22
C ARG A 114 3.74 19.79 22.75
N VAL A 115 3.70 18.56 22.22
CA VAL A 115 3.93 18.28 20.80
C VAL A 115 2.87 18.94 19.93
N MET A 116 1.60 18.86 20.34
CA MET A 116 0.48 19.41 19.57
C MET A 116 0.30 20.92 19.77
N GLN A 117 0.89 21.49 20.83
CA GLN A 117 0.89 22.93 21.13
C GLN A 117 2.06 23.68 20.48
N ASP A 118 3.05 22.96 19.98
CA ASP A 118 4.25 23.53 19.36
C ASP A 118 3.95 24.33 18.10
N GLU A 119 4.65 25.45 17.91
CA GLU A 119 4.46 26.39 16.80
C GLU A 119 4.73 25.79 15.42
N ALA A 120 5.36 24.61 15.32
CA ALA A 120 5.46 23.88 14.06
C ALA A 120 4.09 23.51 13.48
N TRP A 121 3.06 23.37 14.33
CA TRP A 121 1.68 23.14 13.90
C TRP A 121 0.94 24.45 13.57
N PRO A 122 0.02 24.44 12.58
CA PRO A 122 -0.80 25.59 12.25
C PRO A 122 -1.55 26.12 13.46
N ARG A 123 -1.68 27.45 13.54
CA ARG A 123 -2.43 28.14 14.58
C ARG A 123 -3.86 27.63 14.70
N ALA A 124 -4.54 27.42 13.57
CA ALA A 124 -5.91 26.92 13.54
C ALA A 124 -6.09 25.52 14.16
N LEU A 125 -5.05 24.67 14.14
CA LEU A 125 -5.07 23.39 14.86
C LEU A 125 -4.83 23.60 16.36
N ARG A 126 -3.86 24.44 16.72
CA ARG A 126 -3.48 24.71 18.12
C ARG A 126 -4.57 25.40 18.92
N GLU A 127 -5.32 26.30 18.30
CA GLU A 127 -6.44 27.00 18.91
C GLU A 127 -7.69 26.11 19.06
N ASP A 128 -7.76 24.98 18.34
CA ASP A 128 -8.85 24.01 18.38
C ASP A 128 -8.34 22.57 18.57
N LEU A 129 -7.56 22.35 19.63
CA LEU A 129 -7.12 20.99 20.00
C LEU A 129 -8.29 20.05 20.34
N LYS A 130 -9.47 20.60 20.66
CA LYS A 130 -10.67 19.81 20.92
C LYS A 130 -11.12 19.02 19.68
N SER A 131 -11.00 19.57 18.47
CA SER A 131 -11.31 18.81 17.25
C SER A 131 -10.28 17.72 16.98
N PHE A 132 -9.01 17.92 17.34
CA PHE A 132 -8.01 16.84 17.34
C PHE A 132 -8.39 15.73 18.33
N ASP A 133 -8.75 16.07 19.57
CA ASP A 133 -9.19 15.10 20.58
C ASP A 133 -10.45 14.32 20.16
N THR A 134 -11.37 14.99 19.45
CA THR A 134 -12.53 14.34 18.84
C THR A 134 -12.10 13.32 17.77
N GLY A 135 -11.12 13.68 16.94
CA GLY A 135 -10.48 12.77 16.01
C GLY A 135 -9.83 11.57 16.71
N VAL A 136 -9.14 11.80 17.83
CA VAL A 136 -8.57 10.72 18.65
C VAL A 136 -9.67 9.79 19.16
N ALA A 137 -10.78 10.32 19.68
CA ALA A 137 -11.88 9.52 20.19
C ALA A 137 -12.53 8.64 19.10
N ARG A 138 -12.72 9.17 17.89
CA ARG A 138 -13.24 8.42 16.73
C ARG A 138 -12.27 7.33 16.27
N ALA A 139 -10.99 7.66 16.20
CA ALA A 139 -9.95 6.69 15.91
C ALA A 139 -9.93 5.57 16.96
N TRP A 140 -10.02 5.93 18.25
CA TRP A 140 -10.04 4.98 19.35
C TRP A 140 -11.24 4.02 19.27
N SER A 141 -12.44 4.52 18.93
CA SER A 141 -13.63 3.67 18.80
C SER A 141 -13.52 2.65 17.67
N MET A 142 -12.81 2.99 16.58
CA MET A 142 -12.60 2.09 15.44
C MET A 142 -11.46 1.10 15.67
N LEU A 143 -10.34 1.60 16.18
CA LEU A 143 -9.10 0.87 16.39
C LEU A 143 -9.14 -0.02 17.63
N ARG A 144 -10.03 0.28 18.60
CA ARG A 144 -10.25 -0.46 19.85
C ARG A 144 -8.95 -0.91 20.53
N PRO A 145 -7.99 0.01 20.76
CA PRO A 145 -6.76 -0.37 21.41
C PRO A 145 -7.06 -0.75 22.87
N SER A 146 -6.37 -1.78 23.36
CA SER A 146 -6.53 -2.28 24.74
C SER A 146 -5.21 -2.84 25.26
N PRO A 147 -4.96 -2.79 26.58
CA PRO A 147 -3.74 -3.34 27.15
C PRO A 147 -3.76 -4.86 27.09
N TYR A 148 -2.57 -5.46 27.05
CA TYR A 148 -2.42 -6.91 27.16
C TYR A 148 -3.02 -7.41 28.50
N PRO A 149 -3.94 -8.39 28.49
CA PRO A 149 -4.75 -8.74 29.66
C PRO A 149 -4.01 -9.72 30.58
N GLU A 150 -2.90 -9.29 31.18
CA GLU A 150 -2.09 -10.13 32.07
C GLU A 150 -2.92 -10.79 33.18
N ASN A 151 -2.74 -12.10 33.33
CA ASN A 151 -3.44 -12.99 34.25
C ASN A 151 -4.97 -13.03 34.08
N LYS A 152 -5.48 -12.62 32.92
CA LYS A 152 -6.91 -12.67 32.57
C LYS A 152 -7.09 -13.43 31.27
N ASN A 153 -8.24 -14.07 31.08
CA ASN A 153 -8.64 -14.73 29.82
C ASN A 153 -7.62 -15.76 29.28
N GLY A 154 -6.81 -16.36 30.15
CA GLY A 154 -5.75 -17.31 29.78
C GLY A 154 -4.46 -16.68 29.28
N TYR A 155 -4.28 -15.37 29.43
CA TYR A 155 -3.07 -14.64 29.07
C TYR A 155 -2.14 -14.50 30.30
N PRO A 156 -0.91 -15.03 30.25
CA PRO A 156 0.03 -14.99 31.38
C PRO A 156 0.87 -13.73 31.39
N VAL A 157 1.56 -13.46 32.51
CA VAL A 157 2.60 -12.42 32.58
C VAL A 157 3.76 -12.78 31.64
N LEU A 158 4.04 -11.91 30.67
CA LEU A 158 5.09 -12.14 29.69
C LEU A 158 6.47 -11.82 30.26
N LYS A 159 7.46 -12.63 29.90
CA LYS A 159 8.83 -12.48 30.42
C LYS A 159 9.52 -11.20 29.97
N LYS A 160 9.31 -10.76 28.73
CA LYS A 160 9.80 -9.46 28.24
C LYS A 160 9.20 -8.27 29.00
N THR A 161 7.93 -8.37 29.38
CA THR A 161 7.22 -7.33 30.14
C THR A 161 7.71 -7.29 31.59
N GLU A 162 7.95 -8.45 32.21
CA GLU A 162 8.58 -8.55 33.53
C GLU A 162 10.00 -7.95 33.55
N ALA A 163 10.80 -8.20 32.50
CA ALA A 163 12.12 -7.59 32.34
C ALA A 163 12.03 -6.05 32.20
N MET A 164 11.06 -5.54 31.44
CA MET A 164 10.83 -4.09 31.34
C MET A 164 10.43 -3.47 32.67
N ARG A 165 9.59 -4.12 33.49
CA ARG A 165 9.29 -3.65 34.86
C ARG A 165 10.53 -3.54 35.72
N LYS A 166 11.40 -4.55 35.66
CA LYS A 166 12.68 -4.56 36.41
C LYS A 166 13.57 -3.40 35.98
N SER A 167 13.65 -3.16 34.67
CA SER A 167 14.40 -2.05 34.08
C SER A 167 13.86 -0.70 34.54
N ALA A 168 12.54 -0.50 34.47
CA ALA A 168 11.87 0.72 34.91
C ALA A 168 12.11 1.03 36.39
N ALA A 169 11.99 0.01 37.26
CA ALA A 169 12.23 0.17 38.69
C ALA A 169 13.68 0.56 38.99
N HIS A 170 14.66 -0.02 38.28
CA HIS A 170 16.06 0.33 38.41
C HIS A 170 16.34 1.78 37.96
N MET A 171 15.72 2.21 36.87
CA MET A 171 15.83 3.57 36.33
C MET A 171 15.02 4.61 37.13
N ALA A 172 14.24 4.19 38.13
CA ALA A 172 13.24 5.01 38.80
C ALA A 172 12.28 5.71 37.82
N ALA A 173 11.89 5.01 36.75
CA ALA A 173 11.13 5.53 35.62
C ALA A 173 9.68 5.00 35.58
N PRO A 174 8.72 5.77 35.03
CA PRO A 174 7.34 5.30 34.86
C PRO A 174 7.24 4.08 33.94
N PHE A 175 6.49 3.08 34.37
CA PHE A 175 6.18 1.88 33.57
C PHE A 175 4.67 1.74 33.42
N ARG A 176 4.22 1.33 32.23
CA ARG A 176 2.83 0.90 32.02
C ARG A 176 2.71 -0.12 30.89
N LEU A 177 1.62 -0.88 30.91
CA LEU A 177 1.16 -1.63 29.75
C LEU A 177 0.62 -0.64 28.71
N LEU A 178 0.87 -0.94 27.43
CA LEU A 178 0.45 -0.11 26.31
C LEU A 178 -0.91 -0.55 25.76
N ASP A 179 -1.74 0.43 25.39
CA ASP A 179 -2.93 0.18 24.59
C ASP A 179 -2.51 -0.22 23.17
N ILE A 180 -2.85 -1.45 22.77
CA ILE A 180 -2.51 -1.99 21.47
C ILE A 180 -3.75 -2.46 20.71
N ASN A 181 -3.74 -2.28 19.39
CA ASN A 181 -4.79 -2.68 18.46
C ASN A 181 -4.78 -4.20 18.23
N VAL A 182 -4.88 -4.97 19.31
CA VAL A 182 -4.90 -6.44 19.29
C VAL A 182 -6.14 -6.92 20.03
N ASN A 183 -6.81 -7.88 19.41
CA ASN A 183 -7.97 -8.52 19.99
C ASN A 183 -7.56 -9.73 20.84
N PHE A 184 -8.10 -9.81 22.06
CA PHE A 184 -7.80 -10.85 23.04
C PHE A 184 -9.00 -11.77 23.32
N GLU A 185 -10.11 -11.57 22.62
CA GLU A 185 -11.33 -12.37 22.73
C GLU A 185 -11.79 -12.77 21.34
N ASP A 186 -12.50 -13.89 21.19
CA ASP A 186 -13.08 -14.25 19.89
C ASP A 186 -14.36 -13.45 19.68
N GLN A 187 -14.41 -12.56 18.67
CA GLN A 187 -15.53 -11.63 18.52
C GLN A 187 -15.78 -11.22 17.06
N ILE A 188 -16.96 -10.66 16.81
CA ILE A 188 -17.25 -9.85 15.63
C ILE A 188 -17.13 -8.39 16.04
N ASN A 189 -16.32 -7.61 15.31
CA ASN A 189 -16.13 -6.21 15.62
C ASN A 189 -17.31 -5.33 15.16
N GLN A 190 -17.25 -4.03 15.44
CA GLN A 190 -18.33 -3.09 15.15
C GLN A 190 -18.68 -2.95 13.67
N VAL A 191 -17.78 -3.34 12.75
CA VAL A 191 -18.00 -3.30 11.30
C VAL A 191 -18.30 -4.69 10.72
N GLY A 192 -18.69 -5.65 11.57
CA GLY A 192 -19.13 -6.98 11.12
C GLY A 192 -17.99 -7.94 10.73
N VAL A 193 -16.73 -7.62 11.06
CA VAL A 193 -15.59 -8.49 10.77
C VAL A 193 -15.31 -9.42 11.94
N HIS A 194 -15.27 -10.73 11.68
CA HIS A 194 -14.83 -11.72 12.66
C HIS A 194 -13.32 -11.59 12.94
N GLN A 195 -12.96 -11.42 14.20
CA GLN A 195 -11.59 -11.31 14.70
C GLN A 195 -11.35 -12.36 15.78
N PRO A 196 -10.49 -13.36 15.52
CA PRO A 196 -10.06 -14.30 16.53
C PRO A 196 -9.25 -13.65 17.65
N LYS A 197 -9.16 -14.31 18.81
CA LYS A 197 -8.26 -13.91 19.89
C LYS A 197 -6.78 -14.13 19.54
N CYS A 198 -5.90 -13.29 20.07
CA CYS A 198 -4.46 -13.42 19.90
C CYS A 198 -3.90 -14.73 20.48
N THR A 199 -2.98 -15.38 19.78
CA THR A 199 -2.33 -16.63 20.21
C THR A 199 -0.93 -16.43 20.83
N ASN A 200 -0.56 -15.19 21.16
CA ASN A 200 0.76 -14.85 21.72
C ASN A 200 1.95 -15.29 20.85
N CYS A 201 1.82 -15.26 19.52
CA CYS A 201 2.84 -15.78 18.61
C CYS A 201 4.06 -14.85 18.37
N GLY A 202 3.96 -13.55 18.67
CA GLY A 202 5.06 -12.60 18.47
C GLY A 202 5.38 -12.20 17.03
N ASP A 203 4.53 -12.55 16.04
CA ASP A 203 4.81 -12.34 14.60
C ASP A 203 4.12 -11.08 14.03
N CYS A 204 3.71 -10.13 14.87
CA CYS A 204 2.85 -9.01 14.48
C CYS A 204 3.42 -8.13 13.34
N VAL A 205 4.74 -7.99 13.27
CA VAL A 205 5.44 -7.08 12.35
C VAL A 205 5.78 -7.72 10.99
N THR A 206 5.38 -8.98 10.77
CA THR A 206 5.44 -9.67 9.47
C THR A 206 4.06 -9.93 8.88
N GLY A 207 3.01 -9.37 9.49
CA GLY A 207 1.62 -9.65 9.16
C GLY A 207 1.00 -10.72 10.07
N CYS A 208 -0.23 -10.48 10.52
CA CYS A 208 -0.91 -11.35 11.47
C CYS A 208 -1.74 -12.43 10.77
N ASN A 209 -1.19 -13.65 10.66
CA ASN A 209 -1.92 -14.79 10.09
C ASN A 209 -3.08 -15.31 10.96
N ILE A 210 -3.21 -14.85 12.20
CA ILE A 210 -4.32 -15.23 13.10
C ILE A 210 -5.57 -14.38 12.84
N GLY A 211 -5.41 -13.14 12.35
CA GLY A 211 -6.51 -12.18 12.22
C GLY A 211 -6.87 -11.43 13.52
N ALA A 212 -6.08 -11.61 14.58
CA ALA A 212 -6.31 -10.92 15.87
C ALA A 212 -5.88 -9.44 15.87
N LYS A 213 -5.10 -9.01 14.88
CA LYS A 213 -4.60 -7.64 14.76
C LYS A 213 -5.70 -6.74 14.18
N ASN A 214 -6.11 -5.68 14.87
CA ASN A 214 -7.15 -4.75 14.39
C ASN A 214 -6.57 -3.69 13.44
N THR A 215 -6.12 -4.16 12.27
CA THR A 215 -5.54 -3.35 11.18
C THR A 215 -6.62 -2.54 10.45
N THR A 216 -6.23 -1.61 9.57
CA THR A 216 -7.21 -0.87 8.75
C THR A 216 -7.98 -1.76 7.78
N ALA A 217 -7.40 -2.90 7.39
CA ALA A 217 -8.06 -3.97 6.62
C ALA A 217 -9.14 -4.72 7.42
N MET A 218 -9.15 -4.58 8.75
CA MET A 218 -10.12 -5.21 9.65
C MET A 218 -11.22 -4.25 10.12
N ASN A 219 -11.06 -2.94 9.89
CA ASN A 219 -12.00 -1.91 10.35
C ASN A 219 -12.41 -0.91 9.26
N TYR A 220 -11.61 0.12 8.97
CA TYR A 220 -11.95 1.21 8.07
C TYR A 220 -12.19 0.77 6.62
N LEU A 221 -11.42 -0.18 6.10
CA LEU A 221 -11.59 -0.63 4.71
C LEU A 221 -12.88 -1.46 4.52
N PRO A 222 -13.22 -2.42 5.41
CA PRO A 222 -14.54 -3.05 5.42
C PRO A 222 -15.70 -2.05 5.55
N ASP A 223 -15.57 -1.02 6.40
CA ASP A 223 -16.58 0.05 6.52
C ASP A 223 -16.71 0.87 5.23
N ALA A 224 -15.59 1.27 4.61
CA ALA A 224 -15.59 1.96 3.33
C ALA A 224 -16.28 1.13 2.24
N TYR A 225 -15.92 -0.15 2.13
CA TYR A 225 -16.50 -1.08 1.17
C TYR A 225 -18.01 -1.24 1.37
N PHE A 226 -18.46 -1.42 2.63
CA PHE A 226 -19.87 -1.53 2.95
C PHE A 226 -20.67 -0.30 2.51
N HIS A 227 -20.09 0.89 2.65
CA HIS A 227 -20.70 2.16 2.21
C HIS A 227 -20.45 2.48 0.73
N GLY A 228 -19.97 1.53 -0.07
CA GLY A 228 -19.91 1.64 -1.53
C GLY A 228 -18.58 2.11 -2.12
N ALA A 229 -17.52 2.24 -1.31
CA ALA A 229 -16.19 2.53 -1.85
C ALA A 229 -15.71 1.39 -2.76
N GLU A 230 -15.18 1.75 -3.92
CA GLU A 230 -14.54 0.82 -4.85
C GLU A 230 -13.04 0.79 -4.58
N ILE A 231 -12.51 -0.40 -4.28
CA ILE A 231 -11.12 -0.58 -3.86
C ILE A 231 -10.40 -1.34 -4.95
N PHE A 232 -9.25 -0.84 -5.37
CA PHE A 232 -8.40 -1.48 -6.38
C PHE A 232 -6.96 -1.57 -5.87
N THR A 233 -6.35 -2.73 -6.04
CA THR A 233 -4.97 -3.03 -5.62
C THR A 233 -4.04 -3.14 -6.81
N GLU A 234 -2.73 -3.17 -6.55
CA GLU A 234 -1.71 -3.25 -7.59
C GLU A 234 -1.73 -2.05 -8.55
N ILE A 235 -2.09 -0.86 -8.05
CA ILE A 235 -2.15 0.40 -8.81
C ILE A 235 -1.16 1.41 -8.23
N ASN A 236 -0.12 1.72 -9.00
CA ASN A 236 0.86 2.74 -8.65
C ASN A 236 0.47 4.11 -9.22
N VAL A 237 -0.13 4.96 -8.41
CA VAL A 237 -0.42 6.35 -8.79
C VAL A 237 0.90 7.12 -8.94
N ARG A 238 1.05 7.79 -10.09
CA ARG A 238 2.30 8.45 -10.49
C ARG A 238 2.28 9.95 -10.22
N TYR A 239 1.21 10.62 -10.63
CA TYR A 239 1.01 12.05 -10.44
C TYR A 239 -0.46 12.42 -10.62
N VAL A 240 -0.81 13.61 -10.17
CA VAL A 240 -2.13 14.25 -10.39
C VAL A 240 -1.99 15.53 -11.20
N LYS A 241 -3.01 15.86 -11.99
CA LYS A 241 -3.08 17.08 -12.81
C LYS A 241 -4.46 17.70 -12.71
N LYS A 242 -4.57 19.03 -12.57
CA LYS A 242 -5.85 19.74 -12.65
C LYS A 242 -6.21 20.00 -14.11
N VAL A 243 -7.44 19.66 -14.51
CA VAL A 243 -8.00 19.95 -15.84
C VAL A 243 -9.45 20.43 -15.66
N GLY A 244 -9.67 21.73 -15.90
CA GLY A 244 -10.98 22.36 -15.66
C GLY A 244 -11.43 22.17 -14.20
N ALA A 245 -12.65 21.64 -14.02
CA ALA A 245 -13.22 21.38 -12.70
C ALA A 245 -12.65 20.11 -12.02
N TYR A 246 -11.97 19.23 -12.76
CA TYR A 246 -11.58 17.91 -12.28
C TYR A 246 -10.07 17.79 -12.05
N TRP A 247 -9.71 16.80 -11.26
CA TRP A 247 -8.37 16.24 -11.19
C TRP A 247 -8.29 15.00 -12.05
N GLN A 248 -7.20 14.84 -12.78
CA GLN A 248 -6.81 13.59 -13.40
C GLN A 248 -5.79 12.90 -12.51
N VAL A 249 -6.04 11.64 -12.19
CA VAL A 249 -5.14 10.80 -11.40
C VAL A 249 -4.48 9.80 -12.34
N TYR A 250 -3.20 10.01 -12.65
CA TYR A 250 -2.45 9.14 -13.55
C TYR A 250 -1.83 7.98 -12.79
N PHE A 251 -2.02 6.77 -13.28
CA PHE A 251 -1.59 5.55 -12.61
C PHE A 251 -1.06 4.48 -13.56
N HIS A 252 -0.24 3.60 -12.98
CA HIS A 252 0.32 2.44 -13.63
C HIS A 252 -0.19 1.17 -12.91
N PRO A 253 -0.99 0.31 -13.58
CA PRO A 253 -1.34 -0.99 -13.01
C PRO A 253 -0.15 -1.96 -13.11
N ILE A 254 0.21 -2.57 -11.99
CA ILE A 254 1.36 -3.45 -11.83
C ILE A 254 0.99 -4.89 -12.18
N GLY A 255 1.92 -5.65 -12.76
CA GLY A 255 1.79 -7.11 -12.85
C GLY A 255 0.81 -7.58 -13.92
N ILE A 256 0.30 -6.70 -14.78
CA ILE A 256 -0.67 -7.05 -15.84
C ILE A 256 -0.04 -7.15 -17.24
N GLY A 257 1.29 -7.05 -17.35
CA GLY A 257 2.02 -7.26 -18.60
C GLY A 257 2.00 -6.07 -19.58
N ARG A 258 1.45 -4.92 -19.16
CA ARG A 258 1.47 -3.67 -19.93
C ARG A 258 2.89 -3.17 -20.20
N ASP A 259 3.82 -3.40 -19.27
CA ASP A 259 5.22 -2.99 -19.40
C ASP A 259 5.97 -3.71 -20.54
N LEU A 260 5.53 -4.92 -20.94
CA LEU A 260 6.08 -5.60 -22.11
C LEU A 260 5.80 -4.86 -23.43
N PHE A 261 4.89 -3.89 -23.41
CA PHE A 261 4.45 -3.10 -24.55
C PHE A 261 4.78 -1.61 -24.41
N ASP A 262 5.52 -1.20 -23.36
CA ASP A 262 5.82 0.21 -23.09
C ASP A 262 4.55 1.08 -23.02
N ALA A 263 3.45 0.49 -22.51
CA ALA A 263 2.13 1.10 -22.60
C ALA A 263 2.04 2.40 -21.78
N PRO A 264 1.34 3.43 -22.27
CA PRO A 264 1.12 4.67 -21.52
C PRO A 264 0.46 4.45 -20.15
N LEU A 265 0.61 5.45 -19.27
CA LEU A 265 -0.15 5.52 -18.03
C LEU A 265 -1.64 5.63 -18.34
N LEU A 266 -2.45 5.02 -17.47
CA LEU A 266 -3.89 5.24 -17.46
C LEU A 266 -4.22 6.41 -16.56
N PHE A 267 -5.41 6.99 -16.72
CA PHE A 267 -5.92 7.99 -15.78
C PHE A 267 -7.43 7.91 -15.65
N LEU A 268 -7.93 8.42 -14.53
CA LEU A 268 -9.35 8.64 -14.26
C LEU A 268 -9.56 10.06 -13.73
N GLN A 269 -10.81 10.52 -13.74
CA GLN A 269 -11.19 11.83 -13.24
C GLN A 269 -11.73 11.78 -11.81
N ALA A 270 -11.46 12.84 -11.04
CA ALA A 270 -11.97 13.02 -9.70
C ALA A 270 -12.36 14.48 -9.45
N LYS A 271 -13.46 14.74 -8.74
CA LYS A 271 -13.70 16.10 -8.22
C LYS A 271 -12.70 16.44 -7.12
N ASN A 272 -12.39 15.45 -6.27
CA ASN A 272 -11.46 15.57 -5.16
C ASN A 272 -10.47 14.40 -5.16
N VAL A 273 -9.22 14.68 -4.79
CA VAL A 273 -8.15 13.70 -4.59
C VAL A 273 -7.61 13.83 -3.18
N ILE A 274 -7.53 12.70 -2.48
CA ILE A 274 -6.93 12.60 -1.15
C ILE A 274 -5.71 11.69 -1.24
N LEU A 275 -4.53 12.25 -0.99
CA LEU A 275 -3.27 11.49 -0.91
C LEU A 275 -3.10 10.92 0.50
N GLY A 276 -3.10 9.60 0.59
CA GLY A 276 -2.87 8.78 1.78
C GLY A 276 -1.77 7.73 1.55
N ALA A 277 -0.80 8.03 0.68
CA ALA A 277 0.27 7.13 0.22
C ALA A 277 1.48 7.06 1.19
N GLY A 278 1.35 7.66 2.37
CA GLY A 278 2.39 7.78 3.40
C GLY A 278 3.38 8.89 3.10
N ALA A 279 4.22 9.21 4.09
CA ALA A 279 5.19 10.33 4.02
C ALA A 279 5.98 10.38 2.70
N LEU A 280 6.56 9.24 2.30
CA LEU A 280 7.33 9.15 1.06
C LEU A 280 6.42 9.21 -0.19
N GLY A 281 5.34 8.43 -0.22
CA GLY A 281 4.51 8.27 -1.42
C GLY A 281 3.74 9.54 -1.79
N SER A 282 3.12 10.19 -0.80
CA SER A 282 2.37 11.43 -1.04
C SER A 282 3.28 12.58 -1.45
N THR A 283 4.48 12.66 -0.86
CA THR A 283 5.51 13.63 -1.27
C THR A 283 6.00 13.34 -2.69
N GLU A 284 6.26 12.08 -3.04
CA GLU A 284 6.71 11.68 -4.37
C GLU A 284 5.69 12.01 -5.47
N ILE A 285 4.41 11.76 -5.23
CA ILE A 285 3.32 12.09 -6.16
C ILE A 285 3.26 13.60 -6.39
N LEU A 286 3.33 14.41 -5.34
CA LEU A 286 3.30 15.87 -5.46
C LEU A 286 4.56 16.42 -6.16
N LEU A 287 5.74 15.85 -5.90
CA LEU A 287 6.97 16.24 -6.60
C LEU A 287 6.89 15.95 -8.11
N ARG A 288 6.34 14.80 -8.49
CA ARG A 288 6.08 14.46 -9.90
C ARG A 288 5.02 15.38 -10.51
N SER A 289 3.95 15.69 -9.77
CA SER A 289 2.95 16.66 -10.20
C SER A 289 3.53 18.05 -10.42
N ALA A 290 4.45 18.50 -9.57
CA ALA A 290 5.15 19.78 -9.74
C ALA A 290 5.98 19.80 -11.03
N ALA A 291 6.69 18.71 -11.34
CA ALA A 291 7.42 18.55 -12.60
C ALA A 291 6.48 18.60 -13.84
N MET A 292 5.21 18.25 -13.66
CA MET A 292 4.16 18.35 -14.69
C MET A 292 3.43 19.72 -14.69
N GLY A 293 3.90 20.70 -13.91
CA GLY A 293 3.39 22.07 -13.90
C GLY A 293 2.41 22.41 -12.77
N LEU A 294 2.16 21.50 -11.81
CA LEU A 294 1.35 21.83 -10.64
C LEU A 294 2.11 22.82 -9.74
N ARG A 295 1.55 24.01 -9.51
CA ARG A 295 2.13 25.01 -8.59
C ARG A 295 1.99 24.52 -7.15
N LEU A 296 3.08 24.44 -6.40
CA LEU A 296 3.11 23.96 -5.03
C LEU A 296 4.05 24.81 -4.18
N SER A 297 3.93 24.68 -2.85
CA SER A 297 4.85 25.30 -1.91
C SER A 297 6.30 24.84 -2.12
N LYS A 298 7.25 25.77 -1.96
CA LYS A 298 8.70 25.47 -1.90
C LYS A 298 9.09 24.60 -0.70
N ARG A 299 8.19 24.41 0.27
CA ARG A 299 8.38 23.51 1.43
C ARG A 299 8.15 22.04 1.09
N LEU A 300 7.68 21.71 -0.11
CA LEU A 300 7.50 20.33 -0.53
C LEU A 300 8.82 19.54 -0.41
N GLY A 301 8.73 18.39 0.25
CA GLY A 301 9.86 17.53 0.56
C GLY A 301 10.70 17.98 1.76
N GLN A 302 10.38 19.07 2.47
CA GLN A 302 11.09 19.49 3.68
C GLN A 302 10.44 18.92 4.95
N ARG A 303 11.11 19.11 6.08
CA ARG A 303 10.68 18.67 7.43
C ARG A 303 10.47 17.16 7.54
N PHE A 304 11.24 16.37 6.78
CA PHE A 304 11.17 14.92 6.90
C PHE A 304 11.83 14.48 8.20
N THR A 305 11.15 13.61 8.95
CA THR A 305 11.62 13.08 10.23
C THR A 305 11.50 11.55 10.30
N GLY A 306 12.44 10.92 11.00
CA GLY A 306 12.40 9.49 11.34
C GLY A 306 11.76 9.24 12.71
N ASN A 307 11.14 10.28 13.30
CA ASN A 307 10.49 10.25 14.60
C ASN A 307 11.43 9.83 15.75
N GLY A 308 12.73 10.08 15.59
CA GLY A 308 13.75 9.66 16.54
C GLY A 308 13.87 8.14 16.71
N ASP A 309 13.45 7.34 15.72
CA ASP A 309 13.46 5.89 15.84
C ASP A 309 14.87 5.32 16.11
N VAL A 310 14.99 4.52 17.17
CA VAL A 310 16.18 3.74 17.47
C VAL A 310 15.80 2.30 17.80
N LEU A 311 16.47 1.36 17.14
CA LEU A 311 16.45 -0.06 17.48
C LEU A 311 17.72 -0.41 18.28
N GLY A 312 17.56 -0.97 19.47
CA GLY A 312 18.66 -1.44 20.31
C GLY A 312 18.39 -2.80 20.93
N PHE A 313 19.45 -3.41 21.49
CA PHE A 313 19.34 -4.72 22.12
C PHE A 313 20.11 -4.78 23.45
N GLY A 314 19.44 -5.26 24.49
CA GLY A 314 20.08 -5.83 25.67
C GLY A 314 20.33 -7.30 25.41
N TYR A 315 21.56 -7.69 25.08
CA TYR A 315 21.90 -9.02 24.62
C TYR A 315 22.29 -9.93 25.79
N ASN A 316 21.85 -11.19 25.75
CA ASN A 316 22.28 -12.24 26.68
C ASN A 316 22.03 -11.97 28.18
N ASN A 317 21.00 -11.18 28.50
CA ASN A 317 20.63 -10.83 29.87
C ASN A 317 20.55 -12.05 30.81
N ASP A 318 20.73 -11.82 32.11
CA ASP A 318 20.58 -12.89 33.09
C ASP A 318 19.16 -13.42 33.22
N VAL A 319 18.19 -12.56 32.95
CA VAL A 319 16.78 -12.93 32.89
C VAL A 319 16.38 -13.45 31.50
N ARG A 320 15.45 -14.40 31.49
CA ARG A 320 14.84 -14.89 30.25
C ARG A 320 13.84 -13.85 29.73
N ILE A 321 13.83 -13.59 28.43
CA ILE A 321 12.99 -12.58 27.77
C ILE A 321 11.89 -13.22 26.92
N ASN A 322 12.18 -14.31 26.21
CA ASN A 322 11.28 -14.95 25.24
C ASN A 322 10.80 -14.03 24.11
N GLY A 323 11.62 -13.08 23.66
CA GLY A 323 11.26 -12.11 22.60
C GLY A 323 11.36 -12.62 21.17
N ILE A 324 11.23 -13.93 20.91
CA ILE A 324 11.37 -14.52 19.56
C ILE A 324 10.03 -15.10 19.11
N GLY A 325 9.50 -14.61 18.00
CA GLY A 325 8.25 -15.06 17.41
C GLY A 325 8.27 -16.52 16.97
N LEU A 326 7.10 -17.16 17.03
CA LEU A 326 6.94 -18.60 16.84
C LEU A 326 7.09 -19.01 15.37
N GLY A 327 6.64 -18.18 14.43
CA GLY A 327 6.50 -18.54 13.02
C GLY A 327 5.66 -19.81 12.84
N LYS A 328 5.83 -20.48 11.69
CA LYS A 328 5.11 -21.74 11.38
C LYS A 328 5.43 -22.93 12.32
N LYS A 329 6.58 -22.91 13.01
CA LYS A 329 7.13 -24.04 13.78
C LYS A 329 7.10 -23.84 15.30
N GLY A 330 6.19 -23.02 15.82
CA GLY A 330 6.07 -22.82 17.27
C GLY A 330 5.76 -24.14 17.97
N THR A 331 6.69 -24.65 18.77
CA THR A 331 6.45 -25.80 19.63
C THR A 331 5.61 -25.37 20.82
N GLU A 332 4.65 -26.19 21.26
CA GLU A 332 3.78 -25.93 22.42
C GLU A 332 4.58 -25.58 23.70
N ALA A 333 5.86 -25.97 23.77
CA ALA A 333 6.77 -25.71 24.89
C ALA A 333 7.30 -24.25 24.98
N VAL A 334 7.11 -23.41 23.95
CA VAL A 334 7.46 -21.96 24.00
C VAL A 334 6.21 -21.12 23.71
N ALA A 335 5.05 -21.52 24.23
CA ALA A 335 3.90 -20.63 24.33
C ALA A 335 4.29 -19.41 25.18
N GLU A 336 3.69 -18.23 24.93
CA GLU A 336 3.84 -17.00 25.74
C GLU A 336 4.93 -15.98 25.30
N VAL A 337 5.13 -15.79 23.99
CA VAL A 337 5.92 -14.65 23.46
C VAL A 337 5.14 -13.33 23.63
N GLY A 338 3.83 -13.39 23.36
CA GLY A 338 2.93 -12.23 23.40
C GLY A 338 2.89 -11.45 22.07
N PRO A 339 2.08 -10.38 21.98
CA PRO A 339 2.17 -9.39 20.91
C PRO A 339 3.57 -8.78 20.80
N CYS A 340 3.93 -8.18 19.65
CA CYS A 340 5.28 -7.64 19.42
C CYS A 340 5.70 -6.61 20.49
N ILE A 341 4.81 -5.67 20.80
CA ILE A 341 4.97 -4.66 21.85
C ILE A 341 3.80 -4.79 22.82
N THR A 342 4.06 -4.64 24.10
CA THR A 342 3.07 -4.73 25.19
C THR A 342 3.28 -3.69 26.29
N SER A 343 4.46 -3.10 26.42
CA SER A 343 4.77 -2.20 27.54
C SER A 343 5.82 -1.16 27.21
N ILE A 344 5.84 -0.11 28.03
CA ILE A 344 6.68 1.06 27.84
C ILE A 344 7.34 1.48 29.16
N ILE A 345 8.57 1.97 29.08
CA ILE A 345 9.16 2.91 30.04
C ILE A 345 8.99 4.31 29.44
N ASP A 346 8.15 5.13 30.08
CA ASP A 346 7.67 6.39 29.51
C ASP A 346 8.50 7.55 30.08
N LEU A 347 9.49 8.00 29.31
CA LEU A 347 10.43 9.08 29.66
C LEU A 347 10.14 10.36 28.89
N ARG A 348 8.90 10.57 28.42
CA ARG A 348 8.53 11.73 27.59
C ARG A 348 8.50 13.04 28.37
N GLU A 349 8.01 13.01 29.61
CA GLU A 349 7.87 14.19 30.48
C GLU A 349 9.23 14.63 31.06
N ARG A 350 10.11 15.15 30.19
CA ARG A 350 11.36 15.84 30.56
C ARG A 350 11.19 17.35 30.53
N GLU A 351 12.14 18.08 31.11
CA GLU A 351 12.16 19.55 31.11
C GLU A 351 12.08 20.12 29.69
N SER A 352 12.99 19.70 28.79
CA SER A 352 12.86 19.93 27.35
C SER A 352 12.03 18.83 26.71
N LEU A 353 11.12 19.19 25.80
CA LEU A 353 10.35 18.22 25.02
C LEU A 353 11.29 17.32 24.20
N GLU A 354 12.36 17.91 23.65
CA GLU A 354 13.33 17.27 22.76
C GLU A 354 14.13 16.16 23.45
N ASP A 355 14.18 16.18 24.79
CA ASP A 355 14.85 15.16 25.59
C ASP A 355 13.91 14.00 25.96
N GLY A 356 12.62 14.15 25.67
CA GLY A 356 11.61 13.13 25.88
C GLY A 356 11.79 11.92 24.98
N MET A 357 11.55 10.73 25.53
CA MET A 357 11.59 9.48 24.75
C MET A 357 10.70 8.39 25.32
N THR A 358 10.38 7.41 24.50
CA THR A 358 9.66 6.19 24.88
C THR A 358 10.56 4.98 24.71
N LEU A 359 10.68 4.10 25.69
CA LEU A 359 11.39 2.82 25.55
C LEU A 359 10.37 1.68 25.56
N GLU A 360 10.15 1.06 24.40
CA GLU A 360 9.21 -0.07 24.22
C GLU A 360 9.96 -1.39 24.07
N GLU A 361 9.34 -2.51 24.50
CA GLU A 361 9.90 -3.84 24.27
C GLU A 361 9.44 -4.45 22.94
N GLY A 362 10.35 -5.07 22.18
CA GLY A 362 10.00 -5.70 20.91
C GLY A 362 10.05 -7.23 20.91
N THR A 363 9.53 -7.83 19.84
CA THR A 363 9.83 -9.21 19.45
C THR A 363 10.55 -9.25 18.10
N ILE A 364 11.46 -10.22 17.93
CA ILE A 364 11.99 -10.58 16.61
C ILE A 364 11.02 -11.60 16.00
N PRO A 365 10.34 -11.28 14.89
CA PRO A 365 9.31 -12.16 14.35
C PRO A 365 9.92 -13.44 13.76
N GLY A 366 9.16 -14.53 13.86
CA GLY A 366 9.55 -15.88 13.48
C GLY A 366 10.08 -16.02 12.05
N PRO A 367 9.51 -15.35 11.03
CA PRO A 367 9.99 -15.43 9.65
C PRO A 367 11.46 -15.01 9.46
N ILE A 368 12.00 -14.09 10.26
CA ILE A 368 13.39 -13.60 10.09
C ILE A 368 14.36 -14.09 11.20
N ARG A 369 13.90 -14.98 12.08
CA ARG A 369 14.67 -15.48 13.25
C ARG A 369 15.98 -16.19 12.90
N GLY A 370 16.17 -16.62 11.65
CA GLY A 370 17.37 -17.36 11.21
C GLY A 370 18.58 -16.49 10.86
N ILE A 371 18.37 -15.20 10.56
CA ILE A 371 19.42 -14.27 10.13
C ILE A 371 19.99 -13.48 11.32
N MET A 372 19.11 -12.99 12.19
CA MET A 372 19.46 -12.14 13.34
C MET A 372 20.49 -12.75 14.32
N PRO A 373 20.47 -14.06 14.64
CA PRO A 373 21.46 -14.71 15.51
C PRO A 373 22.91 -14.48 15.10
N LYS A 374 23.20 -14.67 13.81
CA LYS A 374 24.55 -14.59 13.26
C LYS A 374 25.03 -13.14 13.22
N ALA A 375 24.13 -12.21 12.91
CA ALA A 375 24.41 -10.78 12.91
C ALA A 375 24.69 -10.25 14.33
N LEU A 376 23.83 -10.55 15.32
CA LEU A 376 24.00 -10.08 16.70
C LEU A 376 25.24 -10.67 17.39
N ILE A 377 25.54 -11.96 17.18
CA ILE A 377 26.75 -12.60 17.73
C ILE A 377 28.03 -12.04 17.10
N GLY A 378 28.02 -11.81 15.77
CA GLY A 378 29.16 -11.20 15.08
C GLY A 378 29.40 -9.77 15.57
N PHE A 379 28.33 -9.00 15.77
CA PHE A 379 28.39 -7.61 16.19
C PHE A 379 28.74 -7.44 17.68
N SER A 380 28.21 -8.28 18.59
CA SER A 380 28.56 -8.23 20.02
C SER A 380 30.06 -8.47 20.28
N ARG A 381 30.69 -9.35 19.50
CA ARG A 381 32.13 -9.63 19.59
C ARG A 381 33.02 -8.49 19.07
N LEU A 382 32.47 -7.64 18.19
CA LEU A 382 33.19 -6.53 17.56
C LEU A 382 33.05 -5.22 18.36
N VAL A 383 31.87 -4.94 18.93
CA VAL A 383 31.56 -3.63 19.54
C VAL A 383 30.77 -3.70 20.86
N GLY A 384 30.45 -4.89 21.37
CA GLY A 384 29.70 -5.06 22.62
C GLY A 384 30.52 -4.64 23.85
N ARG A 385 29.85 -3.97 24.81
CA ARG A 385 30.40 -3.70 26.14
C ARG A 385 29.60 -4.46 27.18
N ASP A 386 30.27 -5.35 27.88
CA ASP A 386 29.71 -6.14 28.98
C ASP A 386 29.41 -5.21 30.17
N THR A 387 28.22 -5.34 30.75
CA THR A 387 27.78 -4.52 31.89
C THR A 387 28.34 -5.05 33.21
N ASP A 388 28.73 -6.33 33.28
CA ASP A 388 29.17 -6.98 34.50
C ASP A 388 30.62 -7.49 34.38
N ARG A 389 31.39 -7.42 35.48
CA ARG A 389 32.82 -7.85 35.50
C ARG A 389 33.02 -9.02 36.46
N GLY A 390 32.76 -10.25 35.98
CA GLY A 390 32.95 -11.49 36.74
C GLY A 390 33.33 -12.71 35.89
N PHE A 391 34.36 -13.47 36.31
CA PHE A 391 34.90 -14.60 35.56
C PHE A 391 33.91 -15.78 35.42
N LYS A 392 33.04 -16.01 36.42
CA LYS A 392 32.02 -17.07 36.37
C LYS A 392 30.86 -16.74 35.41
N ASP A 393 30.52 -15.46 35.27
CA ASP A 393 29.42 -15.04 34.40
C ASP A 393 29.87 -14.97 32.95
N TYR A 394 31.10 -14.52 32.67
CA TYR A 394 31.74 -14.65 31.35
C TYR A 394 31.64 -16.08 30.77
N PHE A 395 31.87 -17.11 31.59
CA PHE A 395 31.73 -18.51 31.16
C PHE A 395 30.27 -18.93 30.90
N LYS A 396 29.31 -18.48 31.71
CA LYS A 396 27.87 -18.75 31.48
C LYS A 396 27.39 -18.08 30.20
N GLU A 397 27.82 -16.85 29.95
CA GLU A 397 27.47 -16.09 28.77
C GLU A 397 28.00 -16.74 27.49
N LYS A 398 29.27 -17.15 27.48
CA LYS A 398 29.87 -17.90 26.37
C LYS A 398 29.17 -19.24 26.13
N TRP A 399 28.75 -19.94 27.18
CA TRP A 399 27.94 -21.15 27.06
C TRP A 399 26.54 -20.89 26.47
N ARG A 400 25.91 -19.75 26.78
CA ARG A 400 24.62 -19.34 26.20
C ARG A 400 24.75 -18.98 24.71
N GLU A 401 25.83 -18.30 24.30
CA GLU A 401 26.15 -18.05 22.89
C GLU A 401 26.27 -19.36 22.10
N ILE A 402 27.04 -20.32 22.64
CA ILE A 402 27.25 -21.65 22.04
C ILE A 402 25.91 -22.40 21.93
N ARG A 403 25.07 -22.40 22.98
CA ARG A 403 23.76 -23.05 22.92
C ARG A 403 22.81 -22.42 21.88
N SER A 404 22.83 -21.11 21.66
CA SER A 404 22.02 -20.49 20.59
C SER A 404 22.46 -20.94 19.18
N LEU A 405 23.74 -21.23 18.99
CA LEU A 405 24.28 -21.75 17.73
C LEU A 405 23.90 -23.22 17.50
N PHE A 406 23.84 -24.04 18.55
CA PHE A 406 23.57 -25.50 18.45
C PHE A 406 22.10 -25.90 18.66
N LEU A 407 21.34 -25.22 19.53
CA LEU A 407 19.96 -25.57 19.92
C LEU A 407 18.90 -24.61 19.33
N GLY A 408 19.32 -23.63 18.53
CA GLY A 408 18.43 -22.69 17.85
C GLY A 408 18.01 -21.46 18.68
N PRO A 409 17.24 -20.53 18.08
CA PRO A 409 17.01 -19.17 18.60
C PRO A 409 16.13 -19.10 19.85
N PHE A 410 15.42 -20.18 20.20
CA PHE A 410 14.61 -20.28 21.42
C PHE A 410 15.42 -20.70 22.67
N HIS A 411 16.72 -20.94 22.51
CA HIS A 411 17.64 -21.35 23.56
C HIS A 411 18.85 -20.40 23.63
N GLY A 412 19.54 -20.37 24.77
CA GLY A 412 20.79 -19.63 24.94
C GLY A 412 20.62 -18.11 25.04
N ALA A 413 21.52 -17.36 24.43
CA ALA A 413 21.63 -15.90 24.52
C ALA A 413 20.45 -15.15 23.85
N LEU A 414 19.85 -15.72 22.81
CA LEU A 414 18.74 -15.09 22.09
C LEU A 414 17.41 -15.12 22.85
N ALA A 415 17.12 -16.21 23.55
CA ALA A 415 15.97 -16.29 24.45
C ALA A 415 16.07 -15.31 25.64
N ARG A 416 17.26 -14.72 25.83
CA ARG A 416 17.63 -13.73 26.84
C ARG A 416 17.91 -12.35 26.24
N THR A 417 17.61 -12.13 24.97
CA THR A 417 17.83 -10.83 24.32
C THR A 417 16.56 -10.00 24.39
N GLN A 418 16.67 -8.81 24.99
CA GLN A 418 15.62 -7.79 25.03
C GLN A 418 15.78 -6.87 23.83
N VAL A 419 14.71 -6.69 23.07
CA VAL A 419 14.64 -5.70 22.00
C VAL A 419 14.12 -4.41 22.61
N TYR A 420 14.79 -3.30 22.35
CA TYR A 420 14.34 -1.95 22.69
C TYR A 420 14.00 -1.20 21.40
N LEU A 421 12.79 -0.67 21.35
CA LEU A 421 12.31 0.22 20.30
C LEU A 421 12.09 1.58 20.95
N VAL A 422 12.84 2.58 20.48
CA VAL A 422 12.81 3.93 21.06
C VAL A 422 12.30 4.93 20.05
N MET A 423 11.44 5.82 20.50
CA MET A 423 11.01 7.00 19.77
C MET A 423 11.37 8.24 20.58
N THR A 424 11.82 9.30 19.91
CA THR A 424 12.25 10.56 20.52
C THR A 424 12.15 11.70 19.51
N HIS A 425 12.76 12.85 19.80
CA HIS A 425 12.71 14.03 18.94
C HIS A 425 14.07 14.24 18.25
N ASP A 426 14.15 13.86 16.97
CA ASP A 426 15.21 14.36 16.08
C ASP A 426 14.94 15.81 15.65
N ASP A 427 15.89 16.44 14.95
CA ASP A 427 15.73 17.83 14.50
C ASP A 427 14.75 18.03 13.34
N GLY A 428 14.19 16.96 12.76
CA GLY A 428 13.27 17.00 11.62
C GLY A 428 13.82 17.67 10.36
N ASN A 429 15.14 17.82 10.21
CA ASN A 429 15.76 18.55 9.11
C ASN A 429 15.99 17.70 7.85
N GLY A 430 15.41 16.49 7.77
CA GLY A 430 15.48 15.65 6.59
C GLY A 430 14.78 16.28 5.38
N SER A 431 15.23 15.89 4.19
CA SER A 431 14.56 16.28 2.94
C SER A 431 14.34 15.12 1.98
N LEU A 432 13.25 15.20 1.23
CA LEU A 432 12.83 14.28 0.17
C LEU A 432 12.87 15.05 -1.16
N LYS A 433 13.61 14.54 -2.14
CA LYS A 433 13.73 15.17 -3.46
C LYS A 433 13.73 14.12 -4.56
N MET A 434 13.35 14.51 -5.77
CA MET A 434 13.57 13.65 -6.94
C MET A 434 15.06 13.69 -7.32
N ASP A 435 15.66 12.52 -7.53
CA ASP A 435 16.98 12.41 -8.14
C ASP A 435 16.93 12.61 -9.67
N GLU A 436 18.10 12.63 -10.31
CA GLU A 436 18.23 12.79 -11.77
C GLU A 436 17.57 11.64 -12.55
N GLN A 437 17.31 10.49 -11.91
CA GLN A 437 16.65 9.33 -12.50
C GLN A 437 15.14 9.32 -12.24
N GLY A 438 14.58 10.37 -11.63
CA GLY A 438 13.15 10.47 -11.34
C GLY A 438 12.67 9.55 -10.20
N LYS A 439 13.56 9.16 -9.29
CA LYS A 439 13.24 8.43 -8.05
C LYS A 439 13.27 9.35 -6.84
N LEU A 440 12.46 9.05 -5.84
CA LEU A 440 12.52 9.75 -4.57
C LEU A 440 13.82 9.39 -3.81
N ALA A 441 14.59 10.40 -3.44
CA ALA A 441 15.79 10.28 -2.62
C ALA A 441 15.59 10.97 -1.27
N ILE A 442 16.05 10.30 -0.21
CA ILE A 442 16.08 10.83 1.16
C ILE A 442 17.48 11.41 1.42
N ASN A 443 17.55 12.64 1.89
CA ASN A 443 18.80 13.29 2.27
C ASN A 443 18.73 13.87 3.68
N TRP A 444 19.56 13.32 4.58
CA TRP A 444 19.70 13.76 5.96
C TRP A 444 21.04 13.34 6.58
N GLN A 445 22.13 13.86 6.03
CA GLN A 445 23.46 13.51 6.49
C GLN A 445 23.70 13.93 7.95
N GLY A 446 24.29 13.02 8.73
CA GLY A 446 24.67 13.31 10.11
C GLY A 446 23.53 13.19 11.14
N VAL A 447 22.31 12.77 10.74
CA VAL A 447 21.20 12.55 11.68
C VAL A 447 21.61 11.69 12.88
N GLY A 448 22.26 10.54 12.64
CA GLY A 448 22.72 9.64 13.70
C GLY A 448 23.83 10.20 14.61
N LYS A 449 24.32 11.43 14.38
CA LYS A 449 25.31 12.10 15.22
C LYS A 449 24.70 13.12 16.19
N GLN A 450 23.39 13.36 16.12
CA GLN A 450 22.70 14.29 17.02
C GLN A 450 22.81 13.82 18.49
N GLU A 451 22.87 14.76 19.43
CA GLU A 451 23.07 14.48 20.86
C GLU A 451 21.95 13.61 21.45
N ILE A 452 20.72 13.73 20.95
CA ILE A 452 19.58 12.94 21.44
C ILE A 452 19.83 11.43 21.29
N PHE A 453 20.48 10.98 20.22
CA PHE A 453 20.79 9.57 20.02
C PHE A 453 21.81 9.06 21.05
N LYS A 454 22.72 9.92 21.53
CA LYS A 454 23.62 9.57 22.66
C LYS A 454 22.84 9.41 23.96
N LYS A 455 21.86 10.29 24.24
CA LYS A 455 20.98 10.18 25.41
C LYS A 455 20.17 8.88 25.38
N VAL A 456 19.52 8.58 24.25
CA VAL A 456 18.80 7.30 24.02
C VAL A 456 19.70 6.10 24.31
N ASN A 457 20.95 6.17 23.86
CA ASN A 457 21.94 5.12 24.11
C ASN A 457 22.27 4.91 25.59
N GLY A 458 22.24 5.99 26.39
CA GLY A 458 22.45 5.97 27.83
C GLY A 458 21.26 5.36 28.56
N GLU A 459 20.03 5.75 28.19
CA GLU A 459 18.80 5.19 28.76
C GLU A 459 18.66 3.69 28.47
N MET A 460 18.95 3.25 27.24
CA MET A 460 19.01 1.82 26.92
C MET A 460 20.10 1.08 27.69
N TYR A 461 21.21 1.74 28.03
CA TYR A 461 22.26 1.14 28.85
C TYR A 461 21.76 0.89 30.27
N GLN A 462 21.14 1.89 30.91
CA GLN A 462 20.57 1.72 32.25
C GLN A 462 19.49 0.65 32.28
N ALA A 463 18.64 0.59 31.24
CA ALA A 463 17.64 -0.47 31.11
C ALA A 463 18.28 -1.86 31.00
N THR A 464 19.37 -2.00 30.25
CA THR A 464 20.07 -3.29 30.08
C THR A 464 20.87 -3.68 31.33
N GLU A 465 21.49 -2.72 32.01
CA GLU A 465 22.25 -2.93 33.26
C GLU A 465 21.37 -3.56 34.34
N ALA A 466 20.11 -3.13 34.45
CA ALA A 466 19.12 -3.75 35.35
C ALA A 466 18.90 -5.25 35.09
N LEU A 467 19.19 -5.72 33.88
CA LEU A 467 18.98 -7.10 33.44
C LEU A 467 20.27 -7.94 33.44
N GLY A 468 21.44 -7.34 33.68
CA GLY A 468 22.75 -8.00 33.65
C GLY A 468 23.06 -8.59 32.28
N GLY A 469 23.02 -7.76 31.23
CA GLY A 469 23.23 -8.20 29.85
C GLY A 469 24.21 -7.31 29.09
N THR A 470 24.82 -7.85 28.05
CA THR A 470 25.74 -7.11 27.17
C THR A 470 24.98 -6.12 26.29
N LYS A 471 25.43 -4.86 26.23
CA LYS A 471 24.84 -3.88 25.29
C LYS A 471 25.23 -4.17 23.84
N ILE A 472 24.24 -4.18 22.95
CA ILE A 472 24.45 -4.06 21.51
C ILE A 472 23.76 -2.76 21.04
N PRO A 473 24.53 -1.71 20.65
CA PRO A 473 23.95 -0.52 20.02
C PRO A 473 23.31 -0.89 18.68
N ASN A 474 22.53 0.02 18.10
CA ASN A 474 21.91 -0.18 16.79
C ASN A 474 22.95 -0.75 15.78
N PRO A 475 22.72 -1.92 15.15
CA PRO A 475 23.68 -2.55 14.25
C PRO A 475 24.16 -1.67 13.09
N THR A 476 23.34 -0.71 12.64
CA THR A 476 23.69 0.25 11.58
C THR A 476 24.46 1.47 12.11
N TRP A 477 24.50 1.67 13.42
CA TRP A 477 25.08 2.86 14.05
C TRP A 477 26.57 2.66 14.37
N ASN A 478 27.39 2.62 13.33
CA ASN A 478 28.85 2.47 13.43
C ASN A 478 29.58 3.26 12.33
N GLN A 479 30.90 3.41 12.47
CA GLN A 479 31.75 4.14 11.51
C GLN A 479 31.73 3.54 10.09
N LEU A 480 31.56 2.22 9.96
CA LEU A 480 31.56 1.51 8.67
C LEU A 480 30.28 1.81 7.86
N MET A 481 29.15 2.02 8.53
CA MET A 481 27.84 2.37 7.96
C MET A 481 27.54 3.87 8.12
N ASN A 482 28.55 4.71 8.38
CA ASN A 482 28.46 6.15 8.60
C ASN A 482 27.33 6.60 9.55
N TYR A 483 27.00 5.78 10.55
CA TYR A 483 25.94 6.03 11.53
C TYR A 483 24.52 6.14 10.95
N ASP A 484 24.24 5.47 9.83
CA ASP A 484 22.91 5.46 9.21
C ASP A 484 21.84 4.88 10.15
N LEU A 485 20.66 5.50 10.18
CA LEU A 485 19.51 5.05 10.97
C LEU A 485 18.50 4.26 10.13
N VAL A 486 17.58 3.56 10.80
CA VAL A 486 16.41 2.94 10.16
C VAL A 486 15.18 3.42 10.92
N THR A 487 14.22 4.00 10.21
CA THR A 487 12.92 4.40 10.77
C THR A 487 11.81 3.51 10.21
N VAL A 488 10.83 3.21 11.08
CA VAL A 488 9.53 2.62 10.72
C VAL A 488 8.41 3.65 10.86
N HIS A 489 8.75 4.87 11.29
CA HIS A 489 7.86 6.01 11.48
C HIS A 489 8.31 7.22 10.63
N PRO A 490 8.41 7.10 9.29
CA PRO A 490 8.70 8.25 8.43
C PRO A 490 7.53 9.25 8.47
N LEU A 491 7.83 10.51 8.79
CA LEU A 491 6.85 11.61 8.82
C LEU A 491 7.37 12.83 8.07
N GLY A 492 6.48 13.75 7.70
CA GLY A 492 6.84 14.98 7.00
C GLY A 492 7.06 14.80 5.49
N GLY A 493 7.46 15.90 4.84
CA GLY A 493 7.52 16.02 3.37
C GLY A 493 6.37 16.83 2.77
N CYS A 494 5.17 16.77 3.38
CA CYS A 494 4.02 17.61 3.04
C CYS A 494 3.50 18.35 4.27
N ALA A 495 4.40 18.83 5.13
CA ALA A 495 4.09 19.36 6.46
C ALA A 495 2.99 20.43 6.45
N MET A 496 2.12 20.39 7.46
CA MET A 496 1.12 21.44 7.70
C MET A 496 1.78 22.80 8.00
N GLY A 497 1.15 23.88 7.57
CA GLY A 497 1.51 25.25 7.93
C GLY A 497 0.33 26.20 7.81
N ASP A 498 0.48 27.42 8.34
CA ASP A 498 -0.55 28.46 8.22
C ASP A 498 -0.67 29.02 6.80
N ASN A 499 0.42 28.94 6.01
CA ASN A 499 0.46 29.38 4.62
C ASN A 499 1.57 28.64 3.84
N ALA A 500 1.62 28.86 2.52
CA ALA A 500 2.55 28.18 1.63
C ALA A 500 4.04 28.46 1.92
N ALA A 501 4.39 29.55 2.60
CA ALA A 501 5.78 29.82 2.99
C ALA A 501 6.23 28.99 4.21
N LEU A 502 5.28 28.45 4.97
CA LEU A 502 5.51 27.70 6.21
C LEU A 502 5.23 26.19 6.08
N GLY A 503 4.35 25.80 5.17
CA GLY A 503 3.98 24.40 4.94
C GLY A 503 3.53 24.12 3.51
N VAL A 504 3.18 22.86 3.25
CA VAL A 504 2.69 22.35 1.94
C VAL A 504 1.17 22.25 1.93
N VAL A 505 0.60 21.98 3.10
CA VAL A 505 -0.85 21.87 3.29
C VAL A 505 -1.31 22.76 4.44
N ASP A 506 -2.57 23.17 4.41
CA ASP A 506 -3.21 23.89 5.50
C ASP A 506 -3.53 22.98 6.70
N HIS A 507 -4.23 23.53 7.70
CA HIS A 507 -4.60 22.81 8.92
C HIS A 507 -5.58 21.63 8.72
N LYS A 508 -6.24 21.51 7.56
CA LYS A 508 -7.12 20.38 7.20
C LYS A 508 -6.49 19.46 6.15
N GLY A 509 -5.22 19.67 5.83
CA GLY A 509 -4.48 18.88 4.86
C GLY A 509 -4.72 19.28 3.40
N GLN A 510 -5.37 20.40 3.11
CA GLN A 510 -5.57 20.88 1.75
C GLN A 510 -4.28 21.52 1.20
N VAL A 511 -3.91 21.18 -0.03
CA VAL A 511 -2.63 21.57 -0.62
C VAL A 511 -2.64 23.04 -1.04
N PHE A 512 -1.59 23.79 -0.66
CA PHE A 512 -1.42 25.18 -1.12
C PHE A 512 -1.15 25.27 -2.63
N ALA A 513 -1.78 26.25 -3.28
CA ALA A 513 -1.72 26.49 -4.72
C ALA A 513 -0.65 27.51 -5.16
N GLY A 514 0.36 27.75 -4.33
CA GLY A 514 1.41 28.71 -4.59
C GLY A 514 2.64 28.50 -3.70
N GLU A 515 3.63 29.35 -3.89
CA GLU A 515 4.86 29.36 -3.07
C GLU A 515 4.70 30.21 -1.80
N GLU A 516 3.73 31.13 -1.80
CA GLU A 516 3.42 32.07 -0.72
C GLU A 516 1.90 32.25 -0.61
N GLY A 517 1.43 32.78 0.52
CA GLY A 517 0.01 33.03 0.78
C GLY A 517 -0.81 31.78 1.12
N GLU A 518 -2.13 31.95 1.16
CA GLU A 518 -3.10 30.95 1.68
C GLU A 518 -4.00 30.36 0.58
N GLN A 519 -3.64 30.56 -0.69
CA GLN A 519 -4.41 30.01 -1.81
C GLN A 519 -4.31 28.48 -1.80
N LEU A 520 -5.43 27.80 -2.03
CA LEU A 520 -5.54 26.34 -1.95
C LEU A 520 -5.96 25.74 -3.28
N HIS A 521 -5.43 24.55 -3.58
CA HIS A 521 -5.90 23.72 -4.67
C HIS A 521 -7.24 23.11 -4.28
N GLU A 522 -8.33 23.58 -4.89
CA GLU A 522 -9.65 23.03 -4.59
C GLU A 522 -9.71 21.52 -4.91
N GLY A 523 -10.05 20.75 -3.88
CA GLY A 523 -10.22 19.31 -4.00
C GLY A 523 -8.91 18.51 -3.97
N LEU A 524 -7.77 19.07 -3.58
CA LEU A 524 -6.53 18.29 -3.41
C LEU A 524 -6.07 18.31 -1.94
N TYR A 525 -6.01 17.14 -1.33
CA TYR A 525 -5.68 16.97 0.09
C TYR A 525 -4.59 15.92 0.31
N VAL A 526 -3.91 16.00 1.46
CA VAL A 526 -3.01 14.98 2.01
C VAL A 526 -3.48 14.65 3.41
N MET A 527 -3.58 13.37 3.77
CA MET A 527 -4.16 12.93 5.06
C MET A 527 -3.34 11.85 5.77
N ASP A 528 -2.06 11.70 5.44
CA ASP A 528 -1.16 10.70 6.05
C ASP A 528 0.00 11.34 6.83
N GLY A 529 0.98 10.53 7.23
CA GLY A 529 2.16 10.99 7.99
C GLY A 529 2.97 12.11 7.32
N ALA A 530 2.80 12.37 6.01
CA ALA A 530 3.45 13.46 5.31
C ALA A 530 3.08 14.85 5.88
N VAL A 531 1.89 14.99 6.47
CA VAL A 531 1.37 16.29 6.95
C VAL A 531 1.95 16.68 8.31
N ILE A 532 2.59 15.75 9.01
CA ILE A 532 3.12 16.00 10.34
C ILE A 532 4.38 16.87 10.24
N PRO A 533 4.43 18.04 10.90
CA PRO A 533 5.49 19.03 10.71
C PRO A 533 6.73 18.81 11.60
N ARG A 534 6.67 17.88 12.56
CA ARG A 534 7.75 17.61 13.54
C ARG A 534 7.69 16.17 14.07
N PRO A 535 8.76 15.65 14.71
CA PRO A 535 8.69 14.37 15.42
C PRO A 535 7.62 14.41 16.50
N VAL A 536 6.86 13.32 16.61
CA VAL A 536 5.82 13.15 17.61
C VAL A 536 6.38 12.53 18.90
N GLY A 537 7.54 11.86 18.83
CA GLY A 537 8.22 11.28 20.00
C GLY A 537 7.53 10.02 20.55
N THR A 538 6.59 9.44 19.79
CA THR A 538 5.86 8.20 20.09
C THR A 538 5.34 7.58 18.79
N ASN A 539 4.78 6.37 18.81
CA ASN A 539 4.21 5.75 17.60
C ASN A 539 3.12 6.67 16.99
N PRO A 540 3.24 7.05 15.71
CA PRO A 540 2.45 8.14 15.14
C PRO A 540 1.05 7.73 14.67
N LEU A 541 0.70 6.43 14.72
CA LEU A 541 -0.54 5.94 14.08
C LEU A 541 -1.80 6.62 14.60
N LEU A 542 -1.85 6.92 15.91
CA LEU A 542 -3.02 7.54 16.53
C LEU A 542 -3.10 9.02 16.16
N THR A 543 -1.96 9.74 16.13
CA THR A 543 -1.88 11.13 15.66
C THR A 543 -2.32 11.24 14.20
N ILE A 544 -1.82 10.36 13.31
CA ILE A 544 -2.21 10.33 11.90
C ILE A 544 -3.72 10.08 11.77
N SER A 545 -4.24 9.10 12.53
CA SER A 545 -5.66 8.75 12.49
C SER A 545 -6.56 9.91 12.97
N ALA A 546 -6.15 10.59 14.05
CA ALA A 546 -6.88 11.72 14.60
C ALA A 546 -6.93 12.91 13.63
N LEU A 547 -5.81 13.22 12.96
CA LEU A 547 -5.75 14.27 11.94
C LEU A 547 -6.60 13.92 10.72
N ALA A 548 -6.62 12.66 10.28
CA ALA A 548 -7.45 12.21 9.17
C ALA A 548 -8.95 12.30 9.51
N GLU A 549 -9.37 11.85 10.70
CA GLU A 549 -10.76 11.97 11.18
C GLU A 549 -11.19 13.44 11.27
N ARG A 550 -10.32 14.31 11.83
CA ARG A 550 -10.56 15.75 11.90
C ARG A 550 -10.70 16.37 10.51
N SER A 551 -9.79 16.03 9.59
CA SER A 551 -9.80 16.58 8.24
C SER A 551 -11.05 16.16 7.45
N CYS A 552 -11.46 14.90 7.57
CA CYS A 552 -12.71 14.41 6.96
C CYS A 552 -13.94 15.13 7.52
N GLN A 553 -13.97 15.41 8.82
CA GLN A 553 -15.05 16.17 9.45
C GLN A 553 -15.12 17.60 8.88
N LEU A 554 -13.99 18.30 8.81
CA LEU A 554 -13.93 19.66 8.28
C LEU A 554 -14.36 19.72 6.80
N ILE A 555 -13.94 18.75 6.00
CA ILE A 555 -14.39 18.64 4.59
C ILE A 555 -15.90 18.40 4.52
N ALA A 556 -16.44 17.51 5.36
CA ALA A 556 -17.87 17.24 5.39
C ALA A 556 -18.67 18.50 5.78
N GLU A 557 -18.20 19.26 6.76
CA GLU A 557 -18.82 20.54 7.15
C GLU A 557 -18.73 21.58 6.02
N GLU A 558 -17.55 21.76 5.42
CA GLU A 558 -17.34 22.72 4.32
C GLU A 558 -18.20 22.39 3.09
N LYS A 559 -18.30 21.11 2.74
CA LYS A 559 -19.06 20.63 1.58
C LYS A 559 -20.53 20.32 1.91
N ASN A 560 -20.98 20.57 3.15
CA ASN A 560 -22.33 20.28 3.65
C ASN A 560 -22.76 18.82 3.45
N TYR A 561 -21.86 17.89 3.72
CA TYR A 561 -22.14 16.46 3.68
C TYR A 561 -22.72 15.94 5.00
N ALA A 562 -23.68 15.03 4.90
CA ALA A 562 -24.17 14.29 6.05
C ALA A 562 -23.19 13.15 6.39
N LEU A 563 -22.38 13.33 7.44
CA LEU A 563 -21.43 12.31 7.92
C LEU A 563 -21.92 11.69 9.24
N THR A 564 -22.19 10.39 9.22
CA THR A 564 -22.55 9.61 10.42
C THR A 564 -21.40 8.71 10.88
N HIS A 565 -21.30 8.53 12.20
CA HIS A 565 -20.36 7.62 12.85
C HIS A 565 -21.07 6.43 13.55
N ASP A 566 -22.34 6.19 13.23
CA ASP A 566 -23.10 5.05 13.74
C ASP A 566 -22.79 3.76 12.94
N PHE A 567 -22.66 2.64 13.65
CA PHE A 567 -22.36 1.30 13.11
C PHE A 567 -23.55 0.34 13.18
N THR A 568 -24.72 0.78 13.67
CA THR A 568 -25.88 -0.08 13.94
C THR A 568 -26.40 -0.81 12.69
N GLU A 569 -26.35 -0.18 11.50
CA GLU A 569 -26.81 -0.81 10.25
C GLU A 569 -25.92 -1.97 9.81
N MET A 570 -24.61 -1.84 9.94
CA MET A 570 -23.65 -2.91 9.63
C MET A 570 -23.83 -4.13 10.54
N GLN A 571 -24.23 -3.92 11.78
CA GLN A 571 -24.48 -5.01 12.73
C GLN A 571 -25.74 -5.82 12.37
N LYS A 572 -26.69 -5.23 11.63
CA LYS A 572 -27.95 -5.87 11.21
C LYS A 572 -27.81 -6.60 9.88
N GLN A 573 -27.03 -6.06 8.95
CA GLN A 573 -26.75 -6.67 7.65
C GLN A 573 -25.39 -7.35 7.70
N GLY A 574 -25.35 -8.64 8.07
CA GLY A 574 -24.15 -9.45 7.87
C GLY A 574 -23.67 -9.29 6.43
N SER A 575 -22.35 -9.14 6.23
CA SER A 575 -21.76 -8.70 4.95
C SER A 575 -22.17 -9.60 3.78
N GLY A 576 -23.25 -9.24 3.10
CA GLY A 576 -23.82 -10.00 2.00
C GLY A 576 -23.61 -9.26 0.69
N THR A 577 -22.60 -9.67 -0.08
CA THR A 577 -22.59 -9.60 -1.56
C THR A 577 -21.59 -10.64 -2.07
N SER A 578 -21.83 -11.17 -3.27
CA SER A 578 -21.00 -12.17 -3.94
C SER A 578 -19.60 -11.62 -4.26
N THR A 579 -18.57 -12.43 -4.01
CA THR A 579 -17.29 -12.36 -4.73
C THR A 579 -17.43 -13.27 -5.94
N PRO A 580 -16.76 -13.00 -7.08
CA PRO A 580 -16.57 -14.01 -8.10
C PRO A 580 -16.01 -15.27 -7.42
N THR A 581 -16.70 -16.39 -7.58
CA THR A 581 -16.33 -17.66 -6.92
C THR A 581 -15.36 -18.49 -7.74
N GLY A 582 -15.18 -18.17 -9.02
CA GLY A 582 -14.33 -18.90 -9.93
C GLY A 582 -12.97 -18.26 -10.17
N THR A 583 -12.18 -18.95 -10.99
CA THR A 583 -10.85 -18.54 -11.42
C THR A 583 -10.93 -18.00 -12.84
N GLY A 584 -10.47 -16.76 -13.00
CA GLY A 584 -10.50 -16.05 -14.25
C GLY A 584 -9.21 -16.16 -15.05
N VAL A 585 -9.20 -15.63 -16.27
CA VAL A 585 -8.02 -15.50 -17.11
C VAL A 585 -7.83 -14.05 -17.54
N GLN A 586 -6.58 -13.60 -17.52
CA GLN A 586 -6.18 -12.29 -17.99
C GLN A 586 -5.11 -12.41 -19.07
N PHE A 587 -5.16 -11.51 -20.06
CA PHE A 587 -4.06 -11.26 -20.98
C PHE A 587 -4.04 -9.79 -21.43
N THR A 588 -2.90 -9.32 -21.90
CA THR A 588 -2.72 -7.97 -22.44
C THR A 588 -2.25 -8.04 -23.88
N GLU A 589 -2.92 -7.31 -24.77
CA GLU A 589 -2.61 -7.26 -26.19
C GLU A 589 -2.39 -5.83 -26.68
N THR A 590 -1.57 -5.71 -27.72
CA THR A 590 -1.34 -4.45 -28.45
C THR A 590 -1.61 -4.67 -29.93
N MET A 591 -2.40 -3.78 -30.54
CA MET A 591 -2.68 -3.79 -31.97
C MET A 591 -2.38 -2.41 -32.58
N LYS A 592 -1.85 -2.41 -33.81
CA LYS A 592 -1.39 -1.18 -34.49
C LYS A 592 -1.93 -1.12 -35.90
N GLY A 593 -2.26 0.07 -36.38
CA GLY A 593 -2.78 0.28 -37.73
C GLY A 593 -3.10 1.74 -38.00
N PHE A 594 -4.17 1.98 -38.76
CA PHE A 594 -4.54 3.32 -39.22
C PHE A 594 -6.05 3.51 -39.21
N ILE A 595 -6.48 4.74 -38.94
CA ILE A 595 -7.88 5.17 -38.99
C ILE A 595 -8.07 6.28 -40.02
N GLY A 596 -9.06 6.15 -40.91
CA GLY A 596 -9.39 7.15 -41.92
C GLY A 596 -10.28 8.22 -41.32
N TRP A 597 -9.73 9.39 -40.99
CA TRP A 597 -10.52 10.44 -40.36
C TRP A 597 -11.57 11.00 -41.32
N GLY A 598 -12.84 10.94 -40.92
CA GLY A 598 -14.02 11.28 -41.71
C GLY A 598 -14.47 10.20 -42.70
N GLU A 599 -13.88 8.99 -42.68
CA GLU A 599 -14.41 7.84 -43.44
C GLU A 599 -15.44 7.09 -42.60
N THR A 600 -16.67 6.97 -43.11
CA THR A 600 -17.82 6.46 -42.35
C THR A 600 -18.45 5.22 -42.97
N GLU A 601 -18.12 4.90 -44.22
CA GLU A 601 -18.78 3.83 -44.98
C GLU A 601 -18.02 2.51 -44.83
N ASP A 602 -16.74 2.47 -45.19
CA ASP A 602 -15.97 1.24 -45.33
C ASP A 602 -14.65 1.22 -44.52
N PHE A 603 -14.33 0.07 -43.91
CA PHE A 603 -13.14 -0.07 -43.04
C PHE A 603 -11.83 -0.15 -43.82
N GLU A 604 -11.82 -0.75 -45.02
CA GLU A 604 -10.62 -0.86 -45.86
C GLU A 604 -10.28 0.47 -46.52
N ALA A 605 -11.30 1.18 -47.01
CA ALA A 605 -11.18 2.57 -47.44
C ALA A 605 -10.67 3.45 -46.30
N GLY A 606 -11.20 3.26 -45.09
CA GLY A 606 -10.74 3.93 -43.87
C GLY A 606 -9.26 3.68 -43.58
N PHE A 607 -8.82 2.43 -43.64
CA PHE A 607 -7.41 2.06 -43.45
C PHE A 607 -6.49 2.67 -44.52
N ALA A 608 -6.88 2.59 -45.81
CA ALA A 608 -6.10 3.16 -46.92
C ALA A 608 -5.99 4.68 -46.81
N ARG A 609 -7.10 5.35 -46.46
CA ARG A 609 -7.14 6.79 -46.20
C ARG A 609 -6.28 7.16 -45.01
N GLY A 610 -6.36 6.41 -43.90
CA GLY A 610 -5.56 6.66 -42.71
C GLY A 610 -4.05 6.54 -42.96
N LYS A 611 -3.62 5.58 -43.80
CA LYS A 611 -2.23 5.52 -44.27
C LYS A 611 -1.81 6.75 -45.07
N LYS A 612 -2.67 7.22 -45.97
CA LYS A 612 -2.42 8.42 -46.79
C LYS A 612 -2.38 9.69 -45.95
N GLN A 613 -3.24 9.78 -44.93
CA GLN A 613 -3.33 10.90 -44.00
C GLN A 613 -2.29 10.85 -42.88
N ASN A 614 -1.58 9.73 -42.73
CA ASN A 614 -0.70 9.44 -41.60
C ASN A 614 -1.40 9.61 -40.25
N THR A 615 -2.57 8.97 -40.11
CA THR A 615 -3.35 8.91 -38.86
C THR A 615 -3.25 7.51 -38.25
N PRO A 616 -2.11 7.19 -37.60
CA PRO A 616 -1.95 5.90 -36.95
C PRO A 616 -2.93 5.76 -35.78
N PHE A 617 -3.25 4.52 -35.49
CA PHE A 617 -4.05 4.15 -34.33
C PHE A 617 -3.41 2.94 -33.66
N GLU A 618 -3.24 3.02 -32.36
CA GLU A 618 -2.66 1.96 -31.53
C GLU A 618 -3.49 1.82 -30.25
N PHE A 619 -3.60 0.60 -29.73
CA PHE A 619 -4.06 0.38 -28.37
C PHE A 619 -3.18 -0.63 -27.66
N THR A 620 -3.18 -0.54 -26.33
CA THR A 620 -2.80 -1.63 -25.43
C THR A 620 -3.92 -1.89 -24.45
N LEU A 621 -4.58 -3.04 -24.58
CA LEU A 621 -5.75 -3.44 -23.80
C LEU A 621 -5.42 -4.67 -22.95
N THR A 622 -5.83 -4.63 -21.69
CA THR A 622 -5.84 -5.78 -20.79
C THR A 622 -7.26 -6.29 -20.69
N ILE A 623 -7.45 -7.57 -20.99
CA ILE A 623 -8.74 -8.26 -20.98
C ILE A 623 -8.76 -9.23 -19.80
N GLN A 624 -9.88 -9.28 -19.09
CA GLN A 624 -10.13 -10.16 -17.95
C GLN A 624 -11.46 -10.90 -18.13
N THR A 625 -11.45 -12.20 -17.83
CA THR A 625 -12.65 -12.99 -17.56
C THR A 625 -12.68 -13.32 -16.07
N GLU A 626 -13.82 -13.17 -15.40
CA GLU A 626 -13.90 -13.35 -13.94
C GLU A 626 -13.94 -14.83 -13.53
N ASP A 627 -14.64 -15.64 -14.31
CA ASP A 627 -14.78 -17.08 -14.10
C ASP A 627 -14.70 -17.76 -15.46
N ILE A 628 -13.70 -18.63 -15.64
CA ILE A 628 -13.48 -19.32 -16.91
C ILE A 628 -14.61 -20.31 -17.25
N ASP A 629 -15.23 -20.93 -16.25
CA ASP A 629 -16.26 -21.93 -16.44
C ASP A 629 -17.58 -21.24 -16.83
N GLU A 630 -17.92 -20.12 -16.19
CA GLU A 630 -19.06 -19.26 -16.59
C GLU A 630 -18.83 -18.63 -17.98
N PHE A 631 -17.61 -18.15 -18.25
CA PHE A 631 -17.22 -17.58 -19.54
C PHE A 631 -17.44 -18.57 -20.70
N ILE A 632 -17.06 -19.84 -20.52
CA ILE A 632 -17.23 -20.87 -21.55
C ILE A 632 -18.71 -21.26 -21.70
N ALA A 633 -19.47 -21.27 -20.61
CA ALA A 633 -20.89 -21.69 -20.62
C ALA A 633 -21.83 -20.63 -21.22
N ASN A 634 -21.48 -19.35 -21.12
CA ASN A 634 -22.29 -18.24 -21.64
C ASN A 634 -22.09 -18.08 -23.16
N GLU A 635 -23.16 -18.04 -23.95
CA GLU A 635 -23.09 -17.91 -25.42
C GLU A 635 -22.44 -16.59 -25.90
N GLU A 636 -22.48 -15.54 -25.09
CA GLU A 636 -21.84 -14.26 -25.41
C GLU A 636 -20.36 -14.22 -25.00
N HIS A 637 -19.89 -15.21 -24.24
CA HIS A 637 -18.52 -15.31 -23.72
C HIS A 637 -17.96 -13.95 -23.22
N PRO A 638 -18.60 -13.33 -22.22
CA PRO A 638 -18.32 -11.96 -21.84
C PRO A 638 -17.03 -11.84 -21.01
N GLY A 639 -16.16 -10.93 -21.44
CA GLY A 639 -15.01 -10.42 -20.72
C GLY A 639 -15.09 -8.91 -20.55
N SER A 640 -14.22 -8.39 -19.72
CA SER A 640 -14.07 -6.96 -19.47
C SER A 640 -12.68 -6.49 -19.90
N MET A 641 -12.54 -5.21 -20.23
CA MET A 641 -11.26 -4.66 -20.64
C MET A 641 -11.02 -3.24 -20.16
N LEU A 642 -9.74 -2.94 -19.95
CA LEU A 642 -9.22 -1.61 -19.65
C LEU A 642 -7.92 -1.43 -20.42
N GLY A 643 -7.65 -0.21 -20.86
CA GLY A 643 -6.44 0.02 -21.63
C GLY A 643 -6.15 1.46 -21.97
N SER A 644 -5.13 1.63 -22.80
CA SER A 644 -4.80 2.92 -23.41
C SER A 644 -4.98 2.84 -24.92
N MET A 645 -5.40 3.95 -25.52
CA MET A 645 -5.49 4.10 -26.97
C MET A 645 -4.78 5.39 -27.40
N GLU A 646 -4.08 5.34 -28.52
CA GLU A 646 -3.29 6.44 -29.05
C GLU A 646 -3.65 6.68 -30.50
N THR A 647 -4.00 7.93 -30.82
CA THR A 647 -4.17 8.37 -32.21
C THR A 647 -3.88 9.87 -32.32
N PRO A 648 -2.88 10.28 -33.12
CA PRO A 648 -2.55 11.69 -33.31
C PRO A 648 -3.71 12.52 -33.88
N ALA A 649 -4.73 11.87 -34.46
CA ALA A 649 -5.95 12.54 -34.91
C ALA A 649 -6.76 13.19 -33.78
N LEU A 650 -6.59 12.70 -32.53
CA LEU A 650 -7.19 13.26 -31.32
C LEU A 650 -6.19 14.01 -30.43
N GLY A 651 -4.90 14.01 -30.78
CA GLY A 651 -3.83 14.63 -30.02
C GLY A 651 -2.71 13.65 -29.67
N ASP A 652 -1.64 14.19 -29.08
CA ASP A 652 -0.42 13.42 -28.76
C ASP A 652 -0.50 12.63 -27.44
N GLN A 653 -1.62 12.73 -26.72
CA GLN A 653 -1.78 12.08 -25.42
C GLN A 653 -2.69 10.86 -25.52
N ALA A 654 -2.31 9.79 -24.82
CA ALA A 654 -3.09 8.56 -24.78
C ALA A 654 -4.46 8.77 -24.09
N LEU A 655 -5.49 8.18 -24.67
CA LEU A 655 -6.82 8.04 -24.08
C LEU A 655 -6.84 6.84 -23.13
N THR A 656 -7.65 6.92 -22.07
CA THR A 656 -7.92 5.77 -21.21
C THR A 656 -9.23 5.11 -21.63
N ALA A 657 -9.19 3.81 -21.90
CA ALA A 657 -10.37 2.98 -22.11
C ALA A 657 -10.90 2.47 -20.77
N CYS A 658 -12.14 2.86 -20.44
CA CYS A 658 -12.84 2.47 -19.21
C CYS A 658 -14.15 1.74 -19.54
N GLY A 659 -14.60 0.88 -18.62
CA GLY A 659 -15.85 0.14 -18.76
C GLY A 659 -15.91 -0.69 -20.06
N GLY A 660 -14.76 -1.19 -20.50
CA GLY A 660 -14.67 -1.89 -21.78
C GLY A 660 -15.28 -3.28 -21.70
N GLN A 661 -15.96 -3.69 -22.76
CA GLN A 661 -16.50 -5.03 -22.92
C GLN A 661 -15.78 -5.77 -24.02
N PHE A 662 -15.57 -7.05 -23.78
CA PHE A 662 -14.98 -7.98 -24.72
C PHE A 662 -15.90 -9.18 -24.86
N ASN A 663 -16.12 -9.65 -26.07
CA ASN A 663 -16.85 -10.90 -26.30
C ASN A 663 -16.07 -11.77 -27.27
N LEU A 664 -15.94 -13.05 -26.95
CA LEU A 664 -15.13 -13.98 -27.73
C LEU A 664 -16.01 -14.92 -28.55
N PHE A 665 -15.90 -14.89 -29.88
CA PHE A 665 -16.57 -15.82 -30.81
C PHE A 665 -18.12 -15.79 -30.79
N VAL A 666 -18.74 -14.62 -30.62
CA VAL A 666 -20.21 -14.47 -30.65
C VAL A 666 -20.74 -14.72 -32.06
N THR A 667 -21.82 -15.49 -32.18
CA THR A 667 -22.51 -15.74 -33.45
C THR A 667 -23.46 -14.59 -33.80
N GLU A 668 -23.48 -14.17 -35.07
CA GLU A 668 -24.50 -13.24 -35.56
C GLU A 668 -25.61 -13.99 -36.30
N ASN A 669 -26.87 -13.61 -36.04
CA ASN A 669 -28.06 -14.13 -36.71
C ASN A 669 -28.23 -15.67 -36.65
N GLY A 670 -27.68 -16.33 -35.63
CA GLY A 670 -27.79 -17.79 -35.45
C GLY A 670 -26.95 -18.64 -36.42
N SER A 671 -26.08 -18.01 -37.24
CA SER A 671 -25.17 -18.74 -38.13
C SER A 671 -23.93 -19.19 -37.38
N SER A 672 -23.64 -20.50 -37.36
CA SER A 672 -22.41 -21.02 -36.76
C SER A 672 -21.15 -20.81 -37.61
N ARG A 673 -21.29 -20.23 -38.81
CA ARG A 673 -20.18 -20.03 -39.78
C ARG A 673 -19.49 -18.67 -39.67
N GLN A 674 -20.19 -17.66 -39.14
CA GLN A 674 -19.66 -16.32 -38.95
C GLN A 674 -19.66 -16.00 -37.46
N LYS A 675 -18.45 -15.82 -36.92
CA LYS A 675 -18.26 -15.46 -35.51
C LYS A 675 -17.52 -14.13 -35.43
N LYS A 676 -17.85 -13.33 -34.42
CA LYS A 676 -17.14 -12.08 -34.13
C LYS A 676 -16.49 -12.12 -32.76
N MET A 677 -15.27 -11.60 -32.68
CA MET A 677 -14.72 -11.13 -31.42
C MET A 677 -15.02 -9.64 -31.30
N LYS A 678 -15.79 -9.21 -30.31
CA LYS A 678 -16.26 -7.82 -30.19
C LYS A 678 -15.51 -7.10 -29.08
N TYR A 679 -15.24 -5.82 -29.32
CA TYR A 679 -14.50 -4.92 -28.45
C TYR A 679 -15.24 -3.60 -28.37
N THR A 680 -15.64 -3.15 -27.19
CA THR A 680 -16.27 -1.84 -27.02
C THR A 680 -15.75 -1.13 -25.78
N ALA A 681 -15.50 0.18 -25.84
CA ALA A 681 -15.11 0.95 -24.67
C ALA A 681 -15.49 2.42 -24.77
N GLY A 682 -15.82 3.01 -23.62
CA GLY A 682 -15.75 4.45 -23.45
C GLY A 682 -14.29 4.89 -23.33
N LEU A 683 -13.92 5.93 -24.05
CA LEU A 683 -12.59 6.51 -24.04
C LEU A 683 -12.64 7.90 -23.41
N LEU A 684 -11.78 8.10 -22.42
CA LEU A 684 -11.57 9.39 -21.80
C LEU A 684 -10.30 10.02 -22.34
N HIS A 685 -10.42 11.19 -22.97
CA HIS A 685 -9.27 11.95 -23.46
C HIS A 685 -8.75 12.93 -22.38
N PRO A 686 -7.43 13.21 -22.32
CA PRO A 686 -6.85 14.10 -21.32
C PRO A 686 -7.35 15.56 -21.28
N ASP A 687 -8.03 16.04 -22.30
CA ASP A 687 -8.70 17.36 -22.27
C ASP A 687 -10.10 17.32 -21.63
N GLY A 688 -10.61 16.13 -21.30
CA GLY A 688 -11.94 15.91 -20.74
C GLY A 688 -13.01 15.48 -21.76
N ASN A 689 -12.69 15.48 -23.06
CA ASN A 689 -13.57 14.97 -24.10
C ASN A 689 -13.74 13.45 -24.00
N GLN A 690 -14.89 12.96 -24.45
CA GLN A 690 -15.24 11.54 -24.41
C GLN A 690 -15.51 11.02 -25.81
N TYR A 691 -15.03 9.80 -26.06
CA TYR A 691 -15.18 9.10 -27.32
C TYR A 691 -15.64 7.66 -27.06
N TYR A 692 -16.19 7.01 -28.06
CA TYR A 692 -16.61 5.62 -27.97
C TYR A 692 -15.89 4.80 -29.04
N PHE A 693 -15.31 3.68 -28.62
CA PHE A 693 -14.58 2.77 -29.48
C PHE A 693 -15.42 1.52 -29.72
N GLU A 694 -15.49 1.12 -30.98
CA GLU A 694 -15.96 -0.21 -31.37
C GLU A 694 -14.90 -0.89 -32.23
N GLY A 695 -14.68 -2.17 -31.96
CA GLY A 695 -13.86 -3.01 -32.79
C GLY A 695 -14.44 -4.41 -32.91
N PHE A 696 -14.20 -5.07 -34.04
CA PHE A 696 -14.49 -6.48 -34.17
C PHE A 696 -13.46 -7.20 -35.04
N LYS A 697 -13.21 -8.46 -34.70
CA LYS A 697 -12.52 -9.43 -35.57
C LYS A 697 -13.59 -10.30 -36.20
N GLU A 698 -13.56 -10.44 -37.51
CA GLU A 698 -14.47 -11.30 -38.26
C GLU A 698 -13.79 -12.64 -38.48
N ILE A 699 -14.43 -13.72 -38.02
CA ILE A 699 -13.92 -15.09 -38.11
C ILE A 699 -14.90 -15.86 -39.01
N GLU A 700 -14.51 -16.08 -40.25
CA GLU A 700 -15.28 -16.79 -41.27
C GLU A 700 -14.36 -17.71 -42.09
N ASN A 701 -14.87 -18.86 -42.53
CA ASN A 701 -14.10 -19.79 -43.36
C ASN A 701 -14.41 -19.58 -44.84
N ASP A 702 -13.59 -18.79 -45.51
CA ASP A 702 -13.63 -18.59 -46.97
C ASP A 702 -12.43 -19.25 -47.69
N ARG A 703 -11.19 -19.27 -47.14
CA ARG A 703 -10.02 -20.07 -47.62
C ARG A 703 -8.99 -20.46 -46.51
N VAL A 704 -8.11 -21.44 -46.80
CA VAL A 704 -7.16 -22.07 -45.85
C VAL A 704 -6.07 -21.12 -45.27
N VAL A 705 -5.86 -19.93 -45.85
CA VAL A 705 -4.86 -18.93 -45.38
C VAL A 705 -5.49 -17.86 -44.47
N ASP A 706 -6.81 -17.86 -44.27
CA ASP A 706 -7.53 -16.76 -43.61
C ASP A 706 -7.52 -16.84 -42.08
N ALA A 707 -7.42 -18.03 -41.46
CA ALA A 707 -7.46 -18.17 -40.00
C ALA A 707 -6.45 -17.27 -39.23
N TRP A 708 -5.23 -17.14 -39.76
CA TRP A 708 -4.25 -16.23 -39.17
C TRP A 708 -4.65 -14.77 -39.36
N LYS A 709 -5.05 -14.39 -40.57
CA LYS A 709 -5.41 -13.00 -40.90
C LYS A 709 -6.64 -12.56 -40.10
N ASP A 710 -7.63 -13.42 -39.96
CA ASP A 710 -8.91 -13.15 -39.29
C ASP A 710 -8.74 -13.03 -37.77
N THR A 711 -7.88 -13.85 -37.17
CA THR A 711 -7.58 -13.76 -35.72
C THR A 711 -6.64 -12.59 -35.38
N THR A 712 -5.93 -12.04 -36.37
CA THR A 712 -4.94 -10.96 -36.20
C THR A 712 -5.38 -9.59 -36.71
N THR A 713 -6.52 -9.50 -37.41
CA THR A 713 -7.06 -8.25 -37.97
C THR A 713 -8.25 -7.77 -37.15
N LEU A 714 -8.25 -6.50 -36.77
CA LEU A 714 -9.35 -5.86 -36.06
C LEU A 714 -9.85 -4.66 -36.88
N PHE A 715 -11.12 -4.68 -37.25
CA PHE A 715 -11.80 -3.51 -37.82
C PHE A 715 -12.25 -2.60 -36.70
N ILE A 716 -12.04 -1.30 -36.84
CA ILE A 716 -12.31 -0.32 -35.78
C ILE A 716 -13.16 0.85 -36.27
N ALA A 717 -14.02 1.35 -35.39
CA ALA A 717 -14.79 2.57 -35.55
C ALA A 717 -14.66 3.43 -34.28
N LEU A 718 -14.57 4.74 -34.46
CA LEU A 718 -14.44 5.71 -33.39
C LEU A 718 -15.54 6.75 -33.48
N TYR A 719 -16.24 7.00 -32.38
CA TYR A 719 -17.38 7.91 -32.31
C TYR A 719 -17.12 9.01 -31.29
N GLU A 720 -17.73 10.17 -31.49
CA GLU A 720 -17.82 11.23 -30.48
C GLU A 720 -18.86 10.86 -29.41
N GLY A 721 -18.56 11.13 -28.13
CA GLY A 721 -19.46 10.82 -27.01
C GLY A 721 -19.22 9.45 -26.39
N THR A 722 -20.20 8.91 -25.66
CA THR A 722 -20.03 7.70 -24.83
C THR A 722 -20.66 6.43 -25.40
N HIS A 723 -21.22 6.50 -26.61
CA HIS A 723 -21.94 5.39 -27.24
C HIS A 723 -21.86 5.44 -28.77
N ALA A 724 -22.17 4.31 -29.42
CA ALA A 724 -22.14 4.15 -30.87
C ALA A 724 -23.12 5.05 -31.65
N GLY A 725 -24.17 5.54 -30.99
CA GLY A 725 -25.10 6.51 -31.58
C GLY A 725 -24.54 7.93 -31.77
N GLY A 726 -23.32 8.18 -31.30
CA GLY A 726 -22.62 9.45 -31.51
C GLY A 726 -22.15 9.66 -32.96
N LYS A 727 -21.55 10.83 -33.24
CA LYS A 727 -21.01 11.12 -34.56
C LYS A 727 -19.82 10.21 -34.85
N LEU A 728 -19.91 9.40 -35.91
CA LEU A 728 -18.80 8.57 -36.38
C LEU A 728 -17.67 9.46 -36.91
N LEU A 729 -16.49 9.35 -36.29
CA LEU A 729 -15.30 10.14 -36.59
C LEU A 729 -14.42 9.47 -37.64
N GLY A 730 -14.39 8.14 -37.67
CA GLY A 730 -13.63 7.39 -38.66
C GLY A 730 -13.73 5.88 -38.49
N LYS A 731 -13.52 5.17 -39.59
CA LYS A 731 -13.31 3.72 -39.64
C LYS A 731 -11.86 3.40 -40.00
N GLY A 732 -11.39 2.23 -39.57
CA GLY A 732 -10.02 1.82 -39.80
C GLY A 732 -9.78 0.34 -39.53
N LYS A 733 -8.50 -0.02 -39.52
CA LYS A 733 -8.05 -1.40 -39.33
C LYS A 733 -6.73 -1.46 -38.58
N LEU A 734 -6.66 -2.37 -37.60
CA LEU A 734 -5.48 -2.69 -36.81
C LEU A 734 -5.05 -4.14 -37.06
N VAL A 735 -3.75 -4.40 -36.92
CA VAL A 735 -3.18 -5.73 -37.03
C VAL A 735 -2.24 -5.98 -35.85
N ILE A 736 -2.26 -7.19 -35.29
CA ILE A 736 -1.26 -7.62 -34.30
C ILE A 736 0.01 -8.08 -35.02
N LYS A 737 1.16 -7.53 -34.64
CA LYS A 737 2.45 -7.97 -35.19
C LYS A 737 2.86 -9.29 -34.52
N VAL A 738 3.59 -10.15 -35.23
CA VAL A 738 4.08 -11.44 -34.68
C VAL A 738 4.87 -11.24 -33.38
N ALA A 739 5.72 -10.21 -33.32
CA ALA A 739 6.48 -9.89 -32.11
C ALA A 739 5.58 -9.50 -30.93
N ASP A 740 4.49 -8.77 -31.19
CA ASP A 740 3.52 -8.34 -30.18
C ASP A 740 2.67 -9.53 -29.70
N LEU A 741 2.32 -10.46 -30.59
CA LEU A 741 1.66 -11.72 -30.21
C LEU A 741 2.55 -12.58 -29.30
N LEU A 742 3.85 -12.70 -29.60
CA LEU A 742 4.80 -13.43 -28.73
C LEU A 742 4.93 -12.76 -27.36
N ARG A 743 4.84 -11.43 -27.28
CA ARG A 743 4.78 -10.69 -26.00
C ARG A 743 3.46 -10.95 -25.28
N GLN A 744 2.33 -10.91 -25.97
CA GLN A 744 0.99 -11.18 -25.42
C GLN A 744 0.93 -12.55 -24.74
N LEU A 745 1.47 -13.60 -25.38
CA LEU A 745 1.50 -14.94 -24.79
C LEU A 745 2.22 -15.00 -23.43
N ARG A 746 3.16 -14.08 -23.17
CA ARG A 746 3.86 -13.96 -21.88
C ARG A 746 3.05 -13.21 -20.81
N THR A 747 1.94 -12.58 -21.19
CA THR A 747 1.04 -11.85 -20.27
C THR A 747 -0.14 -12.69 -19.79
N VAL A 748 -0.37 -13.87 -20.40
CA VAL A 748 -1.48 -14.75 -20.05
C VAL A 748 -1.28 -15.28 -18.64
N LYS A 749 -2.21 -15.00 -17.73
CA LYS A 749 -2.19 -15.52 -16.35
C LYS A 749 -3.60 -15.77 -15.83
N ALA A 750 -3.70 -16.62 -14.82
CA ALA A 750 -4.93 -16.78 -14.05
C ALA A 750 -5.10 -15.60 -13.07
N ILE A 751 -6.35 -15.19 -12.84
CA ILE A 751 -6.73 -14.23 -11.80
C ILE A 751 -7.64 -14.90 -10.78
N HIS A 752 -7.45 -14.54 -9.51
CA HIS A 752 -8.14 -15.15 -8.35
C HIS A 752 -8.04 -16.69 -8.22
N PRO A 753 -6.91 -17.35 -8.59
CA PRO A 753 -6.82 -18.80 -8.50
C PRO A 753 -6.86 -19.29 -7.05
N GLN A 754 -7.63 -20.34 -6.78
CA GLN A 754 -7.67 -20.98 -5.46
C GLN A 754 -6.40 -21.78 -5.16
N SER A 755 -5.70 -22.22 -6.21
CA SER A 755 -4.41 -22.92 -6.13
C SER A 755 -3.62 -22.74 -7.44
N THR A 756 -2.33 -23.06 -7.43
CA THR A 756 -1.51 -23.07 -8.65
C THR A 756 -2.07 -24.01 -9.71
N GLU A 757 -2.58 -25.17 -9.30
CA GLU A 757 -3.19 -26.17 -10.20
C GLU A 757 -4.47 -25.64 -10.85
N ASP A 758 -5.32 -24.97 -10.06
CA ASP A 758 -6.55 -24.35 -10.57
C ASP A 758 -6.25 -23.19 -11.53
N GLY A 759 -5.22 -22.40 -11.25
CA GLY A 759 -4.74 -21.38 -12.19
C GLY A 759 -4.27 -21.96 -13.52
N LEU A 760 -3.48 -23.05 -13.50
CA LEU A 760 -3.04 -23.73 -14.71
C LEU A 760 -4.22 -24.35 -15.48
N ARG A 761 -5.21 -24.92 -14.77
CA ARG A 761 -6.46 -25.42 -15.35
C ARG A 761 -7.19 -24.31 -16.10
N ALA A 762 -7.38 -23.15 -15.48
CA ALA A 762 -8.10 -22.03 -16.08
C ALA A 762 -7.43 -21.55 -17.38
N ILE A 763 -6.11 -21.38 -17.38
CA ILE A 763 -5.34 -21.01 -18.57
C ILE A 763 -5.49 -22.07 -19.68
N ALA A 764 -5.39 -23.36 -19.32
CA ALA A 764 -5.54 -24.45 -20.28
C ALA A 764 -6.97 -24.52 -20.86
N SER A 765 -8.01 -24.33 -20.03
CA SER A 765 -9.40 -24.27 -20.46
C SER A 765 -9.64 -23.13 -21.45
N PHE A 766 -9.12 -21.93 -21.15
CA PHE A 766 -9.19 -20.79 -22.07
C PHE A 766 -8.49 -21.09 -23.39
N GLY A 767 -7.27 -21.63 -23.35
CA GLY A 767 -6.51 -21.98 -24.55
C GLY A 767 -7.22 -23.06 -25.40
N LYS A 768 -7.79 -24.08 -24.77
CA LYS A 768 -8.58 -25.13 -25.43
C LYS A 768 -9.86 -24.56 -26.05
N PHE A 769 -10.55 -23.67 -25.35
CA PHE A 769 -11.75 -23.01 -25.86
C PHE A 769 -11.44 -22.15 -27.09
N PHE A 770 -10.38 -21.35 -27.02
CA PHE A 770 -9.95 -20.50 -28.13
C PHE A 770 -9.56 -21.32 -29.36
N THR A 771 -8.64 -22.28 -29.18
CA THR A 771 -8.17 -23.15 -30.28
C THR A 771 -9.27 -24.03 -30.84
N GLY A 772 -10.18 -24.53 -30.00
CA GLY A 772 -11.35 -25.29 -30.40
C GLY A 772 -12.31 -24.49 -31.28
N ASN A 773 -12.58 -23.22 -30.94
CA ASN A 773 -13.43 -22.35 -31.76
C ASN A 773 -12.81 -22.01 -33.12
N VAL A 774 -11.50 -21.77 -33.17
CA VAL A 774 -10.77 -21.60 -34.44
C VAL A 774 -10.86 -22.89 -35.25
N TYR A 775 -10.57 -24.04 -34.64
CA TYR A 775 -10.66 -25.34 -35.31
C TYR A 775 -12.06 -25.61 -35.86
N ASP A 776 -13.10 -25.36 -35.06
CA ASP A 776 -14.49 -25.59 -35.44
C ASP A 776 -14.95 -24.69 -36.60
N THR A 777 -14.38 -23.48 -36.72
CA THR A 777 -14.74 -22.55 -37.80
C THR A 777 -14.05 -22.93 -39.12
N TYR A 778 -12.75 -23.27 -39.08
CA TYR A 778 -11.96 -23.51 -40.30
C TYR A 778 -11.83 -24.98 -40.74
N PHE A 779 -11.92 -25.94 -39.82
CA PHE A 779 -11.55 -27.34 -40.08
C PHE A 779 -12.67 -28.35 -39.81
N ARG A 780 -13.75 -27.97 -39.12
CA ARG A 780 -14.90 -28.86 -38.92
C ARG A 780 -15.75 -28.88 -40.19
N ILE A 781 -15.35 -29.75 -41.12
CA ILE A 781 -16.14 -30.13 -42.28
C ILE A 781 -17.45 -30.74 -41.77
N LYS A 782 -18.60 -30.14 -42.13
CA LYS A 782 -19.88 -30.85 -42.14
C LYS A 782 -20.11 -31.43 -43.51
#